data_AF-A0A3C1Q4C5-F1
#
_entry.id   AF-A0A3C1Q4C5-F1
#
_cell.length_a   1.000
_cell.length_b   1.000
_cell.length_c   1.000
_cell.angle_alpha   90.00
_cell.angle_beta   90.00
_cell.angle_gamma   90.00
#
_symmetry.space_group_name_H-M   'P 1'
#
loop_
_entity.id
_entity.type
_entity.pdbx_description
1 polymer ?
#
loop_
_entity_poly.entity_id
_entity_poly.type
_entity_poly.pdbx_seq_one_letter_code
_entity_poly.pdbx_strand_id
1 'polypeptide(L)'
;MVVTLVSISGLSSRASLDLYDQSLAADEIGGGPVPISKLTSATSLNGSNSFAFNFGAVSGESTFEFIVEGDPVAGGRDGYLAVGSNSSSSLRYEQWSDTGQLGFTQSGVADYTFSPIVLSPTKATHVTYVWDGDGRMDLYLDGTLVGQSNGVASSFNMPTGNGLLGNNSAGNEGMVGTIHRVTIYNEALTSEEIERHSNAYNDVPEPPTIDSFTASPEAFLFPGNSILNWSVTDATSLSINGVNVTGQSQLVVSPSTTTTYTLSAINEDGASTQDIAITVNPVPQITSFISDRNTINAGESVTLKWSTKFANTWSITPAPGDVTALTSGGSGSVILSPNETTTYTLTTASAFGSEDSEIKVTVATVANHPVISEFMAANRTGLQDGDGELSDWIEIFNPTASSVDLSSYFLTDDSSDLTKWSFPPLPLAPGKRTIIFASGKGAPGPTGEIHTNFKLSAAGEYLALVAASGSTILQEFSPKYPALDQDFSYGILGGDLSTTRVFSSPTPGQPNDASIPPPSEVTFSLNSRTFSEPLNLSLASETTDASIYYTTDGSTPSIENGMLYTSAINLTSTSHLRAIAFKEGVAGPISGENYIRLAADLVNYESDLPLMIIDNFGAGTVPAKGWSGTGSGVRQVARQSAVWATFDLNETTGLASLTDRPQMISRTGIRGRGAFSSTWSQKPYSMEVWDENGEEKDVDVLGMPAHSDWVLYYPDIDRNKDPSMMFNTFMYELSNNMGRYAARIRWVEAFVNTNGGDLSLADRRGVYAIFEKVSRGKGRLEFDKLTEDGTEGGWLLGLNRMDPIPVGGYPTENGSTRPQLFHTWGPNRISQTSANSAGSGDDIPRQSNGYLNFDNPSGYRITATQRAAIEDWFVEFEDVLYDNSEWLDPINGYRKYLDPEDFVEYFIFNNLSRNGDGMLISMFPWKGDDGKLRMGPAWDYNWSSYYIGGGPTGTFRHRGDRLWYRRLFNDPDFEQLYADRWFYHRDRAMSNKGIESIINGQAAEIGTTRAIRQGFSNEGSWNSELNTFKNWLTTRADWYDGQFTPRPVYNQNGGEVPGNFIVKFSPSSGTIYYTTDGSD
;
A
#
# COMPACT_ATOMS: atom_id res chain seq x y z
N MET A 1 -10.64 40.58 -34.67
CA MET A 1 -9.96 41.62 -33.89
C MET A 1 -8.93 40.89 -33.05
N VAL A 2 -7.67 41.02 -33.43
CA VAL A 2 -6.54 40.27 -32.84
C VAL A 2 -6.29 40.86 -31.45
N VAL A 3 -6.54 40.09 -30.40
CA VAL A 3 -6.08 40.41 -29.05
C VAL A 3 -4.74 39.71 -28.90
N THR A 4 -3.68 40.50 -29.01
CA THR A 4 -2.31 40.10 -28.75
C THR A 4 -2.19 39.78 -27.26
N LEU A 5 -1.90 38.51 -26.95
CA LEU A 5 -1.46 38.09 -25.62
C LEU A 5 -0.15 38.81 -25.31
N VAL A 6 -0.22 39.82 -24.43
CA VAL A 6 0.96 40.36 -23.76
C VAL A 6 1.29 39.36 -22.66
N SER A 7 2.43 38.70 -22.80
CA SER A 7 3.04 37.87 -21.77
C SER A 7 3.27 38.72 -20.52
N ILE A 8 2.49 38.48 -19.47
CA ILE A 8 2.77 38.99 -18.14
C ILE A 8 3.92 38.12 -17.61
N SER A 9 5.15 38.58 -17.78
CA SER A 9 6.32 37.87 -17.28
C SER A 9 6.37 37.99 -15.77
N GLY A 10 6.11 36.90 -15.07
CA GLY A 10 6.03 36.81 -13.62
C GLY A 10 7.29 37.27 -12.89
N LEU A 11 7.08 37.89 -11.73
CA LEU A 11 7.94 37.65 -10.57
C LEU A 11 7.80 36.16 -10.21
N SER A 12 8.84 35.51 -9.68
CA SER A 12 8.61 34.30 -8.90
C SER A 12 7.77 34.72 -7.68
N SER A 13 6.77 33.92 -7.28
CA SER A 13 5.87 34.21 -6.17
C SER A 13 6.53 34.14 -4.79
N ARG A 14 7.87 34.25 -4.70
CA ARG A 14 8.66 33.80 -3.55
C ARG A 14 9.65 34.85 -3.00
N ALA A 15 9.48 36.15 -3.29
CA ALA A 15 10.43 37.19 -2.85
C ALA A 15 10.06 37.85 -1.49
N SER A 16 11.00 37.99 -0.53
CA SER A 16 10.79 38.67 0.76
C SER A 16 11.97 39.56 1.21
N LEU A 17 11.74 40.87 1.30
CA LEU A 17 12.71 41.83 1.85
C LEU A 17 12.93 41.65 3.36
N ASP A 18 11.91 41.17 4.08
CA ASP A 18 11.99 40.98 5.53
C ASP A 18 12.88 39.78 5.89
N LEU A 19 12.87 38.72 5.08
CA LEU A 19 13.75 37.56 5.27
C LEU A 19 15.20 37.88 4.88
N TYR A 20 15.41 38.68 3.82
CA TYR A 20 16.72 39.25 3.52
C TYR A 20 17.26 40.06 4.72
N ASP A 21 16.47 41.00 5.26
CA ASP A 21 16.88 41.81 6.41
C ASP A 21 17.15 40.96 7.66
N GLN A 22 16.40 39.86 7.87
CA GLN A 22 16.64 38.90 8.96
C GLN A 22 17.92 38.11 8.78
N SER A 23 18.26 37.67 7.57
CA SER A 23 19.52 36.99 7.30
C SER A 23 20.70 37.88 7.67
N LEU A 24 20.66 39.15 7.29
CA LEU A 24 21.71 40.12 7.65
C LEU A 24 21.81 40.34 9.16
N ALA A 25 20.68 40.40 9.87
CA ALA A 25 20.67 40.55 11.32
C ALA A 25 21.20 39.29 12.03
N ALA A 26 20.97 38.10 11.46
CA ALA A 26 21.49 36.84 11.99
C ALA A 26 23.02 36.79 11.90
N ASP A 27 23.62 37.28 10.81
CA ASP A 27 25.08 37.36 10.67
C ASP A 27 25.71 38.32 11.68
N GLU A 28 25.11 39.49 11.88
CA GLU A 28 25.55 40.47 12.89
C GLU A 28 25.57 39.89 14.32
N ILE A 29 24.64 38.97 14.63
CA ILE A 29 24.52 38.33 15.95
C ILE A 29 25.40 37.08 16.04
N GLY A 30 25.50 36.31 14.95
CA GLY A 30 26.14 35.00 14.88
C GLY A 30 27.65 35.03 14.63
N GLY A 31 28.23 36.21 14.40
CA GLY A 31 29.64 36.37 14.06
C GLY A 31 29.97 36.18 12.58
N GLY A 32 28.97 36.33 11.71
CA GLY A 32 29.13 36.46 10.26
C GLY A 32 29.52 37.89 9.85
N PRO A 33 29.48 38.20 8.54
CA PRO A 33 29.85 39.51 8.03
C PRO A 33 28.98 40.64 8.60
N VAL A 34 29.61 41.77 8.96
CA VAL A 34 28.91 42.90 9.59
C VAL A 34 28.88 44.10 8.63
N PRO A 35 27.69 44.52 8.17
CA PRO A 35 27.55 45.67 7.29
C PRO A 35 28.02 46.96 7.97
N ILE A 36 28.83 47.75 7.26
CA ILE A 36 29.26 49.08 7.69
C ILE A 36 28.26 50.18 7.30
N SER A 37 27.33 49.90 6.38
CA SER A 37 26.23 50.78 6.02
C SER A 37 25.06 50.01 5.39
N LYS A 38 23.83 50.49 5.60
CA LYS A 38 22.58 49.88 5.11
C LYS A 38 21.57 50.93 4.63
N LEU A 39 20.85 50.64 3.55
CA LEU A 39 19.58 51.27 3.18
C LEU A 39 18.46 50.25 3.38
N THR A 40 17.56 50.50 4.32
CA THR A 40 16.45 49.59 4.67
C THR A 40 15.09 50.05 4.13
N SER A 41 15.05 51.18 3.42
CA SER A 41 13.82 51.71 2.82
C SER A 41 14.01 51.88 1.31
N ALA A 42 13.04 51.39 0.54
CA ALA A 42 13.09 51.46 -0.91
C ALA A 42 13.10 52.92 -1.39
N THR A 43 13.87 53.17 -2.44
CA THR A 43 14.04 54.50 -3.06
C THR A 43 13.75 54.41 -4.55
N SER A 44 12.75 55.18 -5.00
CA SER A 44 12.39 55.28 -6.42
C SER A 44 13.16 56.39 -7.13
N LEU A 45 13.67 56.05 -8.31
CA LEU A 45 14.53 56.88 -9.16
C LEU A 45 13.85 57.09 -10.52
N ASN A 46 13.86 58.31 -11.01
CA ASN A 46 13.16 58.72 -12.23
C ASN A 46 14.11 59.27 -13.32
N GLY A 47 15.41 59.01 -13.20
CA GLY A 47 16.45 59.50 -14.11
C GLY A 47 16.93 60.93 -13.84
N SER A 48 16.18 61.73 -13.08
CA SER A 48 16.56 63.12 -12.75
C SER A 48 16.84 63.36 -11.27
N ASN A 49 16.35 62.49 -10.39
CA ASN A 49 16.59 62.57 -8.94
C ASN A 49 17.79 61.71 -8.51
N SER A 50 18.27 61.98 -7.31
CA SER A 50 19.35 61.25 -6.64
C SER A 50 19.00 61.06 -5.17
N PHE A 51 19.54 60.04 -4.52
CA PHE A 51 19.33 59.81 -3.09
C PHE A 51 20.65 59.92 -2.31
N ALA A 52 20.68 60.77 -1.28
CA ALA A 52 21.86 60.92 -0.45
C ALA A 52 22.08 59.67 0.41
N PHE A 53 23.27 59.09 0.32
CA PHE A 53 23.63 57.88 1.06
C PHE A 53 25.07 57.98 1.58
N ASN A 54 25.29 57.49 2.80
CA ASN A 54 26.63 57.41 3.37
C ASN A 54 27.14 55.97 3.23
N PHE A 55 28.15 55.77 2.39
CA PHE A 55 28.70 54.45 2.10
C PHE A 55 29.57 53.89 3.23
N GLY A 56 29.84 54.66 4.28
CA GLY A 56 30.78 54.30 5.34
C GLY A 56 32.24 54.45 4.90
N ALA A 57 33.16 54.06 5.77
CA ALA A 57 34.60 54.06 5.46
C ALA A 57 34.96 52.77 4.73
N VAL A 58 35.22 52.88 3.42
CA VAL A 58 35.55 51.75 2.54
C VAL A 58 37.01 51.89 2.12
N SER A 59 37.82 50.86 2.38
CA SER A 59 39.23 50.83 2.01
C SER A 59 39.72 49.40 1.81
N GLY A 60 40.36 49.10 0.68
CA GLY A 60 40.79 47.74 0.36
C GLY A 60 39.65 46.88 -0.21
N GLU A 61 39.62 45.60 0.15
CA GLU A 61 38.56 44.65 -0.21
C GLU A 61 37.19 45.12 0.30
N SER A 62 36.14 44.98 -0.50
CA SER A 62 34.78 45.41 -0.11
C SER A 62 33.67 44.78 -0.94
N THR A 63 32.47 44.72 -0.37
CA THR A 63 31.29 44.12 -1.01
C THR A 63 30.08 45.04 -0.92
N PHE A 64 29.39 45.22 -2.05
CA PHE A 64 28.19 46.05 -2.17
C PHE A 64 27.04 45.19 -2.70
N GLU A 65 26.05 44.93 -1.86
CA GLU A 65 24.81 44.24 -2.22
C GLU A 65 23.69 45.25 -2.47
N PHE A 66 22.90 45.00 -3.50
CA PHE A 66 21.71 45.76 -3.86
C PHE A 66 20.54 44.81 -4.09
N ILE A 67 19.33 45.22 -3.72
CA ILE A 67 18.11 44.67 -4.32
C ILE A 67 17.56 45.77 -5.21
N VAL A 68 17.62 45.58 -6.53
CA VAL A 68 17.40 46.66 -7.49
C VAL A 68 16.68 46.19 -8.73
N GLU A 69 15.82 47.06 -9.26
CA GLU A 69 15.15 46.90 -10.55
C GLU A 69 15.00 48.23 -11.26
N GLY A 70 14.86 48.21 -12.57
CA GLY A 70 14.65 49.44 -13.32
C GLY A 70 14.54 49.26 -14.82
N ASP A 71 14.62 50.37 -15.52
CA ASP A 71 14.66 50.41 -16.98
C ASP A 71 16.02 51.01 -17.38
N PRO A 72 16.96 50.18 -17.90
CA PRO A 72 18.29 50.66 -18.30
C PRO A 72 18.26 51.58 -19.52
N VAL A 73 17.13 51.64 -20.26
CA VAL A 73 16.97 52.50 -21.44
C VAL A 73 16.34 53.84 -21.06
N ALA A 74 15.41 53.87 -20.10
CA ALA A 74 14.60 55.06 -19.80
C ALA A 74 15.36 56.20 -19.10
N GLY A 75 16.46 55.92 -18.40
CA GLY A 75 17.21 56.91 -17.59
C GLY A 75 18.17 57.82 -18.36
N GLY A 76 18.34 57.60 -19.65
CA GLY A 76 19.54 58.06 -20.35
C GLY A 76 20.63 56.99 -20.33
N ARG A 77 21.52 57.03 -21.31
CA ARG A 77 22.36 55.91 -21.75
C ARG A 77 23.62 55.68 -20.89
N ASP A 78 23.52 55.96 -19.59
CA ASP A 78 24.64 56.21 -18.68
C ASP A 78 24.26 56.31 -17.18
N GLY A 79 23.28 55.56 -16.69
CA GLY A 79 22.80 55.64 -15.30
C GLY A 79 23.82 55.25 -14.21
N TYR A 80 24.03 56.12 -13.22
CA TYR A 80 24.74 55.79 -11.97
C TYR A 80 23.92 54.84 -11.08
N LEU A 81 24.59 53.87 -10.46
CA LEU A 81 24.04 53.10 -9.34
C LEU A 81 24.50 53.69 -8.01
N ALA A 82 25.80 53.94 -7.85
CA ALA A 82 26.40 54.48 -6.63
C ALA A 82 27.67 55.30 -6.90
N VAL A 83 27.78 56.48 -6.26
CA VAL A 83 28.98 57.33 -6.29
C VAL A 83 29.24 57.96 -4.93
N GLY A 84 30.45 57.76 -4.39
CA GLY A 84 30.85 58.24 -3.06
C GLY A 84 31.50 59.62 -3.07
N SER A 85 32.11 59.99 -1.94
CA SER A 85 32.94 61.19 -1.80
C SER A 85 34.18 61.16 -2.69
N ASN A 86 34.64 59.96 -3.05
CA ASN A 86 35.60 59.70 -4.12
C ASN A 86 34.91 59.78 -5.50
N SER A 87 34.55 60.99 -5.92
CA SER A 87 33.75 61.21 -7.14
C SER A 87 34.42 60.79 -8.46
N SER A 88 35.66 60.31 -8.43
CA SER A 88 36.37 59.75 -9.58
C SER A 88 36.09 58.26 -9.80
N SER A 89 35.27 57.60 -8.99
CA SER A 89 34.91 56.19 -9.17
C SER A 89 33.43 55.97 -8.87
N SER A 90 32.76 55.12 -9.65
CA SER A 90 31.34 54.87 -9.46
C SER A 90 30.90 53.51 -9.99
N LEU A 91 29.92 52.91 -9.32
CA LEU A 91 29.16 51.78 -9.84
C LEU A 91 28.05 52.28 -10.76
N ARG A 92 27.80 51.54 -11.83
CA ARG A 92 26.90 51.92 -12.92
C ARG A 92 25.76 50.93 -13.02
N TYR A 93 24.54 51.46 -13.06
CA TYR A 93 23.37 50.70 -13.43
C TYR A 93 23.30 50.57 -14.95
N GLU A 94 23.90 51.51 -15.69
CA GLU A 94 24.10 51.42 -17.14
C GLU A 94 25.48 51.96 -17.52
N GLN A 95 26.28 51.15 -18.22
CA GLN A 95 27.60 51.52 -18.70
C GLN A 95 27.54 52.45 -19.93
N TRP A 96 28.44 53.45 -19.97
CA TRP A 96 28.52 54.40 -21.10
C TRP A 96 28.94 53.69 -22.41
N SER A 97 28.30 53.90 -23.57
CA SER A 97 26.99 54.53 -23.83
C SER A 97 26.03 53.50 -24.46
N ASP A 98 24.98 53.10 -23.74
CA ASP A 98 23.86 52.25 -24.21
C ASP A 98 24.21 50.77 -24.39
N THR A 99 24.79 50.17 -23.36
CA THR A 99 25.16 48.76 -23.34
C THR A 99 24.05 47.84 -22.84
N GLY A 100 23.11 48.36 -22.05
CA GLY A 100 22.11 47.59 -21.31
C GLY A 100 22.69 46.89 -20.07
N GLN A 101 23.90 47.27 -19.63
CA GLN A 101 24.75 46.43 -18.78
C GLN A 101 25.18 47.11 -17.50
N LEU A 102 25.31 46.27 -16.47
CA LEU A 102 25.97 46.61 -15.21
C LEU A 102 27.47 46.82 -15.45
N GLY A 103 28.06 47.75 -14.71
CA GLY A 103 29.47 48.09 -14.87
C GLY A 103 29.96 49.08 -13.82
N PHE A 104 31.17 49.59 -14.01
CA PHE A 104 31.73 50.63 -13.17
C PHE A 104 32.71 51.50 -13.95
N THR A 105 32.79 52.77 -13.55
CA THR A 105 33.56 53.81 -14.27
C THR A 105 34.55 54.48 -13.35
N GLN A 106 35.71 54.82 -13.92
CA GLN A 106 36.74 55.63 -13.28
C GLN A 106 37.01 56.93 -14.07
N SER A 107 37.02 58.05 -13.36
CA SER A 107 37.26 59.43 -13.81
C SER A 107 36.36 59.90 -14.96
N GLY A 108 35.23 59.21 -15.21
CA GLY A 108 34.35 59.46 -16.36
C GLY A 108 35.01 59.14 -17.71
N VAL A 109 36.07 58.33 -17.73
CA VAL A 109 36.87 58.03 -18.94
C VAL A 109 37.16 56.55 -19.11
N ALA A 110 37.44 55.82 -18.03
CA ALA A 110 37.71 54.38 -18.09
C ALA A 110 36.48 53.60 -17.62
N ASP A 111 35.87 52.87 -18.55
CA ASP A 111 34.69 52.06 -18.34
C ASP A 111 35.05 50.59 -18.26
N TYR A 112 34.61 49.93 -17.19
CA TYR A 112 34.90 48.52 -16.92
C TYR A 112 33.60 47.72 -17.00
N THR A 113 33.58 46.79 -17.97
CA THR A 113 32.50 45.82 -18.15
C THR A 113 32.89 44.46 -17.56
N PHE A 114 31.89 43.62 -17.33
CA PHE A 114 32.08 42.23 -16.90
C PHE A 114 32.16 41.26 -18.08
N SER A 115 32.85 40.14 -17.88
CA SER A 115 32.90 39.01 -18.80
C SER A 115 32.42 37.71 -18.09
N PRO A 116 31.41 37.01 -18.62
CA PRO A 116 30.54 37.44 -19.72
C PRO A 116 29.77 38.72 -19.37
N ILE A 117 29.21 39.34 -20.41
CA ILE A 117 28.38 40.55 -20.28
C ILE A 117 27.18 40.28 -19.36
N VAL A 118 26.90 41.20 -18.44
CA VAL A 118 25.78 41.10 -17.49
C VAL A 118 24.81 42.28 -17.68
N LEU A 119 23.56 41.98 -18.03
CA LEU A 119 22.52 42.98 -18.26
C LEU A 119 22.00 43.56 -16.95
N SER A 120 21.56 44.82 -17.01
CA SER A 120 20.94 45.49 -15.87
C SER A 120 19.56 44.90 -15.57
N PRO A 121 19.25 44.63 -14.29
CA PRO A 121 18.02 43.92 -13.92
C PRO A 121 16.78 44.78 -14.13
N THR A 122 15.82 44.25 -14.89
CA THR A 122 14.51 44.87 -15.14
C THR A 122 13.41 44.43 -14.17
N LYS A 123 13.76 43.54 -13.24
CA LYS A 123 12.95 43.07 -12.11
C LYS A 123 13.79 43.11 -10.85
N ALA A 124 13.16 43.10 -9.68
CA ALA A 124 13.85 43.16 -8.39
C ALA A 124 14.77 41.95 -8.22
N THR A 125 16.07 42.20 -8.35
CA THR A 125 17.14 41.19 -8.34
C THR A 125 18.15 41.52 -7.25
N HIS A 126 18.68 40.49 -6.60
CA HIS A 126 19.82 40.63 -5.69
C HIS A 126 21.11 40.75 -6.51
N VAL A 127 21.76 41.92 -6.48
CA VAL A 127 22.96 42.25 -7.25
C VAL A 127 24.12 42.52 -6.31
N THR A 128 25.23 41.81 -6.45
CA THR A 128 26.39 41.96 -5.56
C THR A 128 27.68 42.23 -6.32
N TYR A 129 28.35 43.34 -5.99
CA TYR A 129 29.69 43.68 -6.45
C TYR A 129 30.71 43.34 -5.37
N VAL A 130 31.72 42.52 -5.69
CA VAL A 130 32.82 42.16 -4.79
C VAL A 130 34.15 42.65 -5.36
N TRP A 131 34.78 43.59 -4.66
CA TRP A 131 36.08 44.17 -5.02
C TRP A 131 37.20 43.50 -4.23
N ASP A 132 38.21 42.98 -4.92
CA ASP A 132 39.35 42.28 -4.30
C ASP A 132 40.44 43.21 -3.75
N GLY A 133 40.27 44.53 -3.86
CA GLY A 133 41.27 45.50 -3.41
C GLY A 133 42.42 45.72 -4.38
N ASP A 134 42.61 44.88 -5.41
CA ASP A 134 43.82 44.83 -6.24
C ASP A 134 43.55 44.40 -7.70
N GLY A 135 42.54 45.02 -8.33
CA GLY A 135 42.39 44.99 -9.79
C GLY A 135 41.34 44.00 -10.32
N ARG A 136 40.55 43.35 -9.46
CA ARG A 136 39.43 42.48 -9.86
C ARG A 136 38.11 42.88 -9.20
N MET A 137 37.05 42.90 -10.02
CA MET A 137 35.66 43.01 -9.57
C MET A 137 34.88 41.77 -9.99
N ASP A 138 34.21 41.12 -9.04
CA ASP A 138 33.30 40.01 -9.28
C ASP A 138 31.84 40.50 -9.15
N LEU A 139 30.94 40.00 -10.00
CA LEU A 139 29.52 40.38 -10.04
C LEU A 139 28.63 39.15 -9.89
N TYR A 140 27.73 39.19 -8.91
CA TYR A 140 26.74 38.16 -8.65
C TYR A 140 25.33 38.67 -8.92
N LEU A 141 24.48 37.80 -9.46
CA LEU A 141 23.03 37.98 -9.56
C LEU A 141 22.33 36.81 -8.89
N ASP A 142 21.39 37.12 -8.00
CA ASP A 142 20.63 36.13 -7.22
C ASP A 142 21.51 35.03 -6.62
N GLY A 143 22.65 35.44 -6.04
CA GLY A 143 23.56 34.53 -5.33
C GLY A 143 24.59 33.83 -6.22
N THR A 144 24.45 33.93 -7.54
CA THR A 144 25.31 33.24 -8.51
C THR A 144 26.33 34.19 -9.12
N LEU A 145 27.61 33.80 -9.19
CA LEU A 145 28.65 34.55 -9.90
C LEU A 145 28.35 34.56 -11.41
N VAL A 146 28.09 35.73 -11.98
CA VAL A 146 27.69 35.87 -13.39
C VAL A 146 28.69 36.61 -14.26
N GLY A 147 29.63 37.35 -13.68
CA GLY A 147 30.63 38.08 -14.46
C GLY A 147 31.81 38.58 -13.65
N GLN A 148 32.95 38.74 -14.31
CA GLN A 148 34.18 39.26 -13.69
C GLN A 148 34.84 40.33 -14.57
N SER A 149 35.46 41.32 -13.94
CA SER A 149 36.30 42.33 -14.60
C SER A 149 37.70 42.28 -13.99
N ASN A 150 38.72 42.03 -14.83
CA ASN A 150 40.11 41.87 -14.42
C ASN A 150 40.98 43.00 -15.00
N GLY A 151 42.07 43.36 -14.30
CA GLY A 151 43.01 44.39 -14.77
C GLY A 151 42.50 45.81 -14.59
N VAL A 152 41.63 46.02 -13.60
CA VAL A 152 41.14 47.33 -13.18
C VAL A 152 42.30 48.17 -12.66
N ALA A 153 42.36 49.45 -12.99
CA ALA A 153 43.47 50.31 -12.58
C ALA A 153 43.53 50.41 -11.05
N SER A 154 44.73 50.37 -10.47
CA SER A 154 44.97 50.47 -9.01
C SER A 154 44.53 51.80 -8.38
N SER A 155 44.06 52.75 -9.18
CA SER A 155 43.49 54.01 -8.72
C SER A 155 41.95 53.96 -8.60
N PHE A 156 41.29 52.90 -9.08
CA PHE A 156 39.88 52.66 -8.82
C PHE A 156 39.68 52.34 -7.34
N ASN A 157 38.62 52.86 -6.77
CA ASN A 157 38.25 52.66 -5.38
C ASN A 157 36.74 52.59 -5.31
N MET A 158 36.19 51.63 -4.56
CA MET A 158 34.75 51.53 -4.33
C MET A 158 34.21 52.82 -3.68
N PRO A 159 32.92 53.18 -3.89
CA PRO A 159 32.32 54.37 -3.28
C PRO A 159 32.54 54.43 -1.76
N THR A 160 33.00 55.56 -1.23
CA THR A 160 33.21 55.74 0.23
C THR A 160 32.71 57.09 0.75
N GLY A 161 32.33 57.16 2.02
CA GLY A 161 31.86 58.38 2.68
C GLY A 161 30.50 58.85 2.17
N ASN A 162 30.22 60.15 2.29
CA ASN A 162 28.96 60.73 1.83
C ASN A 162 28.92 60.81 0.30
N GLY A 163 27.84 60.33 -0.31
CA GLY A 163 27.64 60.36 -1.76
C GLY A 163 26.18 60.22 -2.16
N LEU A 164 25.95 59.72 -3.38
CA LEU A 164 24.64 59.63 -4.00
C LEU A 164 24.41 58.23 -4.58
N LEU A 165 23.18 57.73 -4.45
CA LEU A 165 22.63 56.60 -5.18
C LEU A 165 21.81 57.10 -6.38
N GLY A 166 21.87 56.35 -7.49
CA GLY A 166 20.99 56.55 -8.64
C GLY A 166 21.32 57.71 -9.59
N ASN A 167 22.22 58.62 -9.23
CA ASN A 167 22.68 59.73 -10.09
C ASN A 167 23.98 60.36 -9.53
N ASN A 168 24.64 61.22 -10.31
CA ASN A 168 25.73 62.09 -9.82
C ASN A 168 25.21 63.45 -9.32
N SER A 169 26.12 64.27 -8.80
CA SER A 169 25.80 65.62 -8.31
C SER A 169 25.36 66.61 -9.39
N ALA A 170 25.63 66.30 -10.66
CA ALA A 170 25.15 67.10 -11.80
C ALA A 170 23.72 66.72 -12.22
N GLY A 171 23.24 65.53 -11.86
CA GLY A 171 21.86 65.07 -12.07
C GLY A 171 21.53 64.60 -13.49
N ASN A 172 22.53 64.46 -14.37
CA ASN A 172 22.31 64.25 -15.81
C ASN A 172 22.43 62.78 -16.28
N GLU A 173 22.83 61.87 -15.39
CA GLU A 173 23.20 60.47 -15.71
C GLU A 173 22.45 59.52 -14.76
N GLY A 174 21.12 59.61 -14.71
CA GLY A 174 20.32 58.98 -13.66
C GLY A 174 19.75 57.62 -14.03
N MET A 175 19.67 56.72 -13.05
CA MET A 175 18.90 55.49 -13.14
C MET A 175 17.38 55.77 -13.10
N VAL A 176 16.60 55.00 -13.86
CA VAL A 176 15.13 54.90 -13.70
C VAL A 176 14.82 53.53 -13.11
N GLY A 177 14.19 53.48 -11.94
CA GLY A 177 13.92 52.22 -11.24
C GLY A 177 13.74 52.38 -9.74
N THR A 178 13.87 51.27 -9.01
CA THR A 178 13.80 51.24 -7.55
C THR A 178 15.01 50.51 -6.99
N ILE A 179 15.67 51.12 -6.01
CA ILE A 179 16.64 50.44 -5.14
C ILE A 179 15.90 50.11 -3.85
N HIS A 180 15.61 48.83 -3.64
CA HIS A 180 14.86 48.31 -2.49
C HIS A 180 15.73 48.19 -1.23
N ARG A 181 16.97 47.73 -1.39
CA ARG A 181 17.98 47.59 -0.32
C ARG A 181 19.38 47.91 -0.85
N VAL A 182 20.24 48.37 0.07
CA VAL A 182 21.70 48.49 -0.13
C VAL A 182 22.37 48.01 1.14
N THR A 183 23.37 47.13 1.01
CA THR A 183 24.15 46.63 2.15
C THR A 183 25.63 46.66 1.78
N ILE A 184 26.47 47.24 2.63
CA ILE A 184 27.89 47.47 2.34
C ILE A 184 28.77 46.84 3.40
N TYR A 185 29.80 46.14 2.95
CA TYR A 185 30.83 45.51 3.78
C TYR A 185 32.20 46.05 3.41
N ASN A 186 33.06 46.27 4.42
CA ASN A 186 34.46 46.64 4.22
C ASN A 186 35.37 45.39 4.20
N GLU A 187 34.88 44.34 3.55
CA GLU A 187 35.54 43.05 3.31
C GLU A 187 34.92 42.41 2.05
N ALA A 188 35.63 41.45 1.45
CA ALA A 188 35.10 40.63 0.36
C ALA A 188 34.31 39.44 0.94
N LEU A 189 33.00 39.37 0.64
CA LEU A 189 32.16 38.25 1.08
C LEU A 189 32.44 36.98 0.27
N THR A 190 32.20 35.82 0.89
CA THR A 190 32.29 34.53 0.19
C THR A 190 31.05 34.27 -0.68
N SER A 191 31.15 33.33 -1.62
CA SER A 191 30.01 32.97 -2.47
C SER A 191 28.87 32.35 -1.67
N GLU A 192 29.16 31.60 -0.60
CA GLU A 192 28.14 31.03 0.29
C GLU A 192 27.39 32.10 1.09
N GLU A 193 28.08 33.16 1.52
CA GLU A 193 27.44 34.29 2.22
C GLU A 193 26.49 35.04 1.28
N ILE A 194 26.94 35.32 0.06
CA ILE A 194 26.15 35.99 -0.98
C ILE A 194 24.95 35.14 -1.42
N GLU A 195 25.14 33.82 -1.55
CA GLU A 195 24.08 32.85 -1.87
C GLU A 195 23.05 32.77 -0.73
N ARG A 196 23.49 32.72 0.52
CA ARG A 196 22.60 32.72 1.69
C ARG A 196 21.71 33.97 1.71
N HIS A 197 22.30 35.16 1.51
CA HIS A 197 21.53 36.41 1.45
C HIS A 197 20.53 36.41 0.29
N SER A 198 20.93 35.90 -0.88
CA SER A 198 20.03 35.77 -2.03
C SER A 198 18.85 34.82 -1.78
N ASN A 199 19.12 33.63 -1.22
CA ASN A 199 18.08 32.63 -0.99
C ASN A 199 17.06 33.11 0.05
N ALA A 200 17.52 33.84 1.08
CA ALA A 200 16.63 34.48 2.03
C ALA A 200 15.69 35.50 1.36
N TYR A 201 16.13 36.17 0.29
CA TYR A 201 15.28 37.03 -0.52
C TYR A 201 14.37 36.24 -1.46
N ASN A 202 14.80 35.16 -2.10
CA ASN A 202 14.14 34.55 -3.27
C ASN A 202 13.26 33.30 -3.01
N ASP A 203 13.28 32.67 -1.82
CA ASP A 203 12.57 31.41 -1.51
C ASP A 203 11.62 31.49 -0.28
N VAL A 204 10.45 32.12 -0.42
CA VAL A 204 9.38 32.15 0.62
C VAL A 204 8.47 30.91 0.57
N PRO A 205 8.23 30.21 1.70
CA PRO A 205 7.27 29.09 1.82
C PRO A 205 5.80 29.50 2.15
N GLU A 206 4.77 28.85 1.58
CA GLU A 206 3.30 29.08 1.85
C GLU A 206 2.41 27.80 1.90
N PRO A 207 1.41 27.71 2.80
CA PRO A 207 0.51 26.56 2.94
C PRO A 207 -0.46 26.37 1.75
N PRO A 208 -1.06 25.16 1.58
CA PRO A 208 -1.93 24.85 0.44
C PRO A 208 -3.28 25.58 0.52
N THR A 209 -4.01 25.67 -0.59
CA THR A 209 -5.33 26.34 -0.66
C THR A 209 -6.46 25.36 -0.95
N ILE A 210 -7.53 25.36 -0.15
CA ILE A 210 -8.76 24.59 -0.42
C ILE A 210 -9.71 25.45 -1.28
N ASP A 211 -9.91 25.07 -2.54
CA ASP A 211 -10.74 25.79 -3.49
C ASP A 211 -12.24 25.50 -3.30
N SER A 212 -12.59 24.27 -2.89
CA SER A 212 -13.97 23.88 -2.55
C SER A 212 -14.03 22.65 -1.65
N PHE A 213 -15.07 22.58 -0.79
CA PHE A 213 -15.46 21.39 -0.03
C PHE A 213 -16.98 21.38 0.19
N THR A 214 -17.69 20.38 -0.33
CA THR A 214 -19.17 20.33 -0.39
C THR A 214 -19.70 18.92 -0.09
N ALA A 215 -20.98 18.80 0.31
CA ALA A 215 -21.65 17.54 0.62
C ALA A 215 -22.99 17.44 -0.12
N SER A 216 -23.36 16.25 -0.60
CA SER A 216 -24.62 16.03 -1.30
C SER A 216 -25.19 14.63 -1.03
N PRO A 217 -26.36 14.50 -0.36
CA PRO A 217 -27.14 15.54 0.31
C PRO A 217 -26.55 15.98 1.67
N GLU A 218 -26.79 17.21 2.13
CA GLU A 218 -26.30 17.72 3.44
C GLU A 218 -27.13 17.23 4.66
N ALA A 219 -28.26 16.57 4.43
CA ALA A 219 -29.08 15.98 5.48
C ALA A 219 -29.83 14.73 5.00
N PHE A 220 -29.99 13.73 5.89
CA PHE A 220 -30.75 12.50 5.59
C PHE A 220 -31.40 11.86 6.85
N LEU A 221 -32.33 10.93 6.64
CA LEU A 221 -32.93 10.08 7.69
C LEU A 221 -32.05 8.84 7.92
N PHE A 222 -31.75 8.46 9.16
CA PHE A 222 -30.93 7.28 9.42
C PHE A 222 -31.73 5.98 9.15
N PRO A 223 -31.21 5.01 8.37
CA PRO A 223 -29.90 5.00 7.68
C PRO A 223 -29.90 5.71 6.32
N GLY A 224 -28.78 6.36 5.97
CA GLY A 224 -28.57 7.05 4.68
C GLY A 224 -27.09 7.44 4.47
N ASN A 225 -26.77 8.07 3.34
CA ASN A 225 -25.41 8.47 2.98
C ASN A 225 -25.34 9.89 2.35
N SER A 226 -24.13 10.43 2.27
CA SER A 226 -23.79 11.70 1.61
C SER A 226 -22.45 11.56 0.89
N ILE A 227 -22.26 12.32 -0.19
CA ILE A 227 -21.00 12.38 -0.95
C ILE A 227 -20.29 13.71 -0.65
N LEU A 228 -19.11 13.64 -0.06
CA LEU A 228 -18.19 14.77 0.11
C LEU A 228 -17.41 14.98 -1.19
N ASN A 229 -17.28 16.22 -1.67
CA ASN A 229 -16.54 16.60 -2.89
C ASN A 229 -15.61 17.78 -2.61
N TRP A 230 -14.39 17.78 -3.15
CA TRP A 230 -13.42 18.87 -2.94
C TRP A 230 -12.48 19.16 -4.11
N SER A 231 -11.88 20.36 -4.09
CA SER A 231 -10.78 20.80 -4.96
C SER A 231 -9.75 21.56 -4.12
N VAL A 232 -8.46 21.29 -4.33
CA VAL A 232 -7.35 21.85 -3.54
C VAL A 232 -6.16 22.13 -4.46
N THR A 233 -5.45 23.22 -4.20
CA THR A 233 -4.23 23.66 -4.87
C THR A 233 -3.02 23.58 -3.93
N ASP A 234 -1.89 23.12 -4.46
CA ASP A 234 -0.57 23.08 -3.80
C ASP A 234 -0.45 22.23 -2.52
N ALA A 235 -1.30 21.20 -2.40
CA ALA A 235 -1.24 20.25 -1.29
C ALA A 235 -0.43 18.99 -1.66
N THR A 236 0.47 18.57 -0.78
CA THR A 236 1.17 17.28 -0.88
C THR A 236 0.39 16.16 -0.21
N SER A 237 -0.50 16.48 0.74
CA SER A 237 -1.41 15.52 1.36
C SER A 237 -2.78 16.13 1.67
N LEU A 238 -3.81 15.28 1.63
CA LEU A 238 -5.18 15.61 1.97
C LEU A 238 -5.68 14.61 3.02
N SER A 239 -6.46 15.09 3.99
CA SER A 239 -7.19 14.23 4.92
C SER A 239 -8.59 14.75 5.25
N ILE A 240 -9.54 13.85 5.51
CA ILE A 240 -10.87 14.18 6.04
C ILE A 240 -10.99 13.60 7.44
N ASN A 241 -11.21 14.43 8.46
CA ASN A 241 -11.21 14.03 9.87
C ASN A 241 -9.97 13.21 10.28
N GLY A 242 -8.81 13.52 9.68
CA GLY A 242 -7.54 12.81 9.90
C GLY A 242 -7.35 11.52 9.09
N VAL A 243 -8.31 11.13 8.24
CA VAL A 243 -8.16 9.99 7.31
C VAL A 243 -7.58 10.48 5.99
N ASN A 244 -6.45 9.89 5.55
CA ASN A 244 -5.79 10.27 4.30
C ASN A 244 -6.70 10.03 3.07
N VAL A 245 -6.92 11.08 2.28
CA VAL A 245 -7.67 11.06 1.01
C VAL A 245 -6.84 11.64 -0.15
N THR A 246 -5.52 11.63 -0.02
CA THR A 246 -4.58 12.13 -1.03
C THR A 246 -4.77 11.40 -2.36
N GLY A 247 -4.88 12.15 -3.45
CA GLY A 247 -5.19 11.59 -4.79
C GLY A 247 -6.68 11.35 -5.06
N GLN A 248 -7.58 11.65 -4.12
CA GLN A 248 -9.04 11.60 -4.30
C GLN A 248 -9.62 13.02 -4.38
N SER A 249 -10.80 13.14 -4.99
CA SER A 249 -11.60 14.38 -5.07
C SER A 249 -13.02 14.23 -4.52
N GLN A 250 -13.39 13.02 -4.08
CA GLN A 250 -14.70 12.72 -3.49
C GLN A 250 -14.62 11.53 -2.52
N LEU A 251 -15.54 11.48 -1.54
CA LEU A 251 -15.67 10.40 -0.56
C LEU A 251 -17.14 10.20 -0.17
N VAL A 252 -17.62 8.95 -0.19
CA VAL A 252 -18.97 8.60 0.31
C VAL A 252 -18.93 8.34 1.81
N VAL A 253 -19.86 8.93 2.57
CA VAL A 253 -19.96 8.80 4.03
C VAL A 253 -21.38 8.47 4.49
N SER A 254 -21.51 7.68 5.57
CA SER A 254 -22.81 7.24 6.12
C SER A 254 -22.89 7.44 7.65
N PRO A 255 -22.85 8.70 8.16
CA PRO A 255 -22.87 8.96 9.59
C PRO A 255 -24.20 8.55 10.26
N SER A 256 -24.14 8.04 11.50
CA SER A 256 -25.33 7.61 12.28
C SER A 256 -25.95 8.73 13.14
N THR A 257 -25.22 9.83 13.31
CA THR A 257 -25.67 11.05 13.98
C THR A 257 -25.12 12.25 13.22
N THR A 258 -25.69 13.44 13.42
CA THR A 258 -25.20 14.67 12.78
C THR A 258 -23.69 14.83 13.00
N THR A 259 -22.91 14.79 11.92
CA THR A 259 -21.45 14.68 11.95
C THR A 259 -20.83 15.83 11.15
N THR A 260 -19.81 16.48 11.69
CA THR A 260 -18.98 17.45 10.95
C THR A 260 -17.75 16.77 10.39
N TYR A 261 -17.46 17.03 9.12
CA TYR A 261 -16.28 16.58 8.40
C TYR A 261 -15.37 17.77 8.14
N THR A 262 -14.09 17.63 8.43
CA THR A 262 -13.04 18.62 8.22
C THR A 262 -12.07 18.10 7.17
N LEU A 263 -12.01 18.75 6.00
CA LEU A 263 -10.94 18.55 5.03
C LEU A 263 -9.72 19.33 5.49
N SER A 264 -8.56 18.68 5.56
CA SER A 264 -7.25 19.27 5.85
C SER A 264 -6.32 19.01 4.67
N ALA A 265 -5.79 20.08 4.09
CA ALA A 265 -4.79 20.07 3.05
C ALA A 265 -3.46 20.50 3.65
N ILE A 266 -2.37 19.77 3.37
CA ILE A 266 -1.04 20.04 3.95
C ILE A 266 0.01 20.02 2.85
N ASN A 267 0.98 20.94 2.94
CA ASN A 267 2.27 20.87 2.24
C ASN A 267 3.41 21.10 3.25
N GLU A 268 4.65 21.19 2.76
CA GLU A 268 5.84 21.44 3.59
C GLU A 268 5.78 22.76 4.38
N ASP A 269 4.91 23.68 3.96
CA ASP A 269 4.84 25.06 4.43
C ASP A 269 3.64 25.31 5.37
N GLY A 270 2.74 24.35 5.51
CA GLY A 270 1.68 24.37 6.51
C GLY A 270 0.39 23.67 6.07
N ALA A 271 -0.71 24.01 6.74
CA ALA A 271 -2.00 23.36 6.55
C ALA A 271 -3.15 24.37 6.37
N SER A 272 -4.11 24.01 5.52
CA SER A 272 -5.40 24.67 5.39
C SER A 272 -6.53 23.70 5.70
N THR A 273 -7.60 24.16 6.36
CA THR A 273 -8.75 23.33 6.71
C THR A 273 -10.09 23.95 6.30
N GLN A 274 -11.08 23.10 6.01
CA GLN A 274 -12.46 23.50 5.76
C GLN A 274 -13.45 22.47 6.32
N ASP A 275 -14.53 22.93 6.95
CA ASP A 275 -15.54 22.08 7.58
C ASP A 275 -16.86 22.01 6.78
N ILE A 276 -17.56 20.87 6.88
CA ILE A 276 -18.95 20.70 6.45
C ILE A 276 -19.72 19.79 7.41
N ALA A 277 -20.97 20.13 7.74
CA ALA A 277 -21.81 19.35 8.63
C ALA A 277 -22.90 18.58 7.86
N ILE A 278 -23.02 17.28 8.12
CA ILE A 278 -24.09 16.42 7.60
C ILE A 278 -25.08 16.14 8.73
N THR A 279 -26.36 16.50 8.55
CA THR A 279 -27.41 16.32 9.56
C THR A 279 -28.10 14.96 9.46
N VAL A 280 -28.24 14.26 10.59
CA VAL A 280 -28.90 12.95 10.68
C VAL A 280 -30.09 13.01 11.64
N ASN A 281 -31.30 12.69 11.15
CA ASN A 281 -32.53 12.73 11.93
C ASN A 281 -33.02 11.29 12.23
N PRO A 282 -33.05 10.83 13.51
CA PRO A 282 -33.42 9.46 13.86
C PRO A 282 -34.94 9.30 14.05
N VAL A 283 -35.54 8.32 13.37
CA VAL A 283 -36.91 7.88 13.61
C VAL A 283 -36.99 6.97 14.85
N PRO A 284 -38.15 6.87 15.55
CA PRO A 284 -38.37 5.88 16.61
C PRO A 284 -38.02 4.47 16.13
N GLN A 285 -37.52 3.61 17.01
CA GLN A 285 -37.15 2.23 16.70
C GLN A 285 -37.76 1.24 17.69
N ILE A 286 -38.41 0.20 17.20
CA ILE A 286 -38.91 -0.92 18.00
C ILE A 286 -37.85 -2.03 17.98
N THR A 287 -37.04 -2.07 19.04
CA THR A 287 -35.96 -3.07 19.19
C THR A 287 -36.46 -4.48 19.48
N SER A 288 -37.69 -4.61 19.97
CA SER A 288 -38.34 -5.90 20.20
C SER A 288 -39.84 -5.68 20.33
N PHE A 289 -40.64 -6.48 19.65
CA PHE A 289 -42.04 -6.72 19.99
C PHE A 289 -42.27 -8.21 19.78
N ILE A 290 -42.34 -8.96 20.88
CA ILE A 290 -42.41 -10.42 20.87
C ILE A 290 -43.64 -10.93 21.62
N SER A 291 -44.09 -12.12 21.22
CA SER A 291 -45.09 -12.90 21.94
C SER A 291 -44.43 -14.10 22.62
N ASP A 292 -44.96 -14.54 23.76
CA ASP A 292 -44.55 -15.79 24.39
C ASP A 292 -44.95 -17.04 23.57
N ARG A 293 -46.00 -16.92 22.73
CA ARG A 293 -46.48 -17.98 21.82
C ARG A 293 -47.02 -17.38 20.52
N ASN A 294 -46.59 -17.92 19.38
CA ASN A 294 -46.97 -17.40 18.06
C ASN A 294 -48.10 -18.18 17.39
N THR A 295 -48.42 -19.37 17.91
CA THR A 295 -49.57 -20.18 17.49
C THR A 295 -50.34 -20.64 18.71
N ILE A 296 -51.65 -20.37 18.72
CA ILE A 296 -52.55 -20.74 19.81
C ILE A 296 -53.85 -21.33 19.25
N ASN A 297 -54.63 -22.02 20.07
CA ASN A 297 -56.03 -22.30 19.71
C ASN A 297 -56.88 -21.05 19.94
N ALA A 298 -58.02 -20.96 19.24
CA ALA A 298 -58.99 -19.88 19.43
C ALA A 298 -59.34 -19.69 20.92
N GLY A 299 -59.12 -18.49 21.47
CA GLY A 299 -59.50 -18.09 22.83
C GLY A 299 -58.44 -18.32 23.91
N GLU A 300 -57.28 -18.90 23.58
CA GLU A 300 -56.16 -19.03 24.51
C GLU A 300 -55.46 -17.68 24.77
N SER A 301 -54.81 -17.55 25.93
CA SER A 301 -54.11 -16.33 26.33
C SER A 301 -52.67 -16.25 25.82
N VAL A 302 -52.20 -15.06 25.52
CA VAL A 302 -50.87 -14.79 24.97
C VAL A 302 -50.28 -13.53 25.62
N THR A 303 -48.96 -13.50 25.85
CA THR A 303 -48.26 -12.35 26.46
C THR A 303 -47.42 -11.64 25.41
N LEU A 304 -47.69 -10.35 25.19
CA LEU A 304 -46.85 -9.49 24.36
C LEU A 304 -45.85 -8.72 25.23
N LYS A 305 -44.62 -8.56 24.73
CA LYS A 305 -43.54 -7.78 25.35
C LYS A 305 -42.88 -6.90 24.31
N TRP A 306 -42.48 -5.69 24.67
CA TRP A 306 -41.78 -4.78 23.77
C TRP A 306 -40.57 -4.11 24.42
N SER A 307 -39.67 -3.62 23.56
CA SER A 307 -38.52 -2.77 23.87
C SER A 307 -38.26 -1.83 22.69
N THR A 308 -37.92 -0.56 22.95
CA THR A 308 -37.87 0.50 21.91
C THR A 308 -36.77 1.52 22.21
N LYS A 309 -36.35 2.29 21.20
CA LYS A 309 -35.39 3.41 21.26
C LYS A 309 -35.96 4.62 20.51
N PHE A 310 -35.55 5.83 20.92
CA PHE A 310 -35.91 7.10 20.26
C PHE A 310 -37.41 7.42 20.15
N ALA A 311 -38.27 6.61 20.77
CA ALA A 311 -39.70 6.82 20.88
C ALA A 311 -40.06 7.63 22.14
N ASN A 312 -41.13 8.41 22.05
CA ASN A 312 -41.69 9.19 23.15
C ASN A 312 -43.13 8.74 23.51
N THR A 313 -43.81 7.96 22.64
CA THR A 313 -45.16 7.43 22.86
C THR A 313 -45.31 6.00 22.30
N TRP A 314 -46.18 5.18 22.90
CA TRP A 314 -46.44 3.78 22.51
C TRP A 314 -47.94 3.43 22.50
N SER A 315 -48.43 2.76 21.46
CA SER A 315 -49.81 2.23 21.42
C SER A 315 -49.89 0.86 20.74
N ILE A 316 -50.73 -0.06 21.23
CA ILE A 316 -50.99 -1.38 20.62
C ILE A 316 -52.42 -1.46 20.09
N THR A 317 -52.59 -1.83 18.81
CA THR A 317 -53.88 -1.99 18.13
C THR A 317 -53.99 -3.36 17.44
N PRO A 318 -55.15 -4.06 17.45
CA PRO A 318 -56.38 -3.77 18.21
C PRO A 318 -56.11 -3.84 19.73
N ALA A 319 -57.09 -3.48 20.57
CA ALA A 319 -56.99 -3.29 22.04
C ALA A 319 -55.75 -3.96 22.71
N PRO A 320 -54.93 -3.23 23.49
CA PRO A 320 -55.39 -2.29 24.54
C PRO A 320 -55.40 -0.79 24.20
N GLY A 321 -54.79 -0.32 23.10
CA GLY A 321 -54.64 1.11 22.80
C GLY A 321 -53.34 1.69 23.36
N ASP A 322 -53.35 2.89 23.95
CA ASP A 322 -52.14 3.52 24.53
C ASP A 322 -51.54 2.67 25.66
N VAL A 323 -50.27 2.29 25.50
CA VAL A 323 -49.49 1.48 26.46
C VAL A 323 -48.29 2.25 27.03
N THR A 324 -48.26 3.57 26.87
CA THR A 324 -47.16 4.43 27.35
C THR A 324 -46.98 4.30 28.86
N ALA A 325 -48.08 4.23 29.64
CA ALA A 325 -48.02 4.03 31.09
C ALA A 325 -47.55 2.62 31.52
N LEU A 326 -47.55 1.65 30.60
CA LEU A 326 -47.03 0.29 30.80
C LEU A 326 -45.57 0.15 30.34
N THR A 327 -44.94 1.26 29.90
CA THR A 327 -43.61 1.28 29.32
C THR A 327 -42.65 2.07 30.20
N SER A 328 -41.53 1.46 30.59
CA SER A 328 -40.47 2.09 31.38
C SER A 328 -39.11 1.85 30.71
N GLY A 329 -38.35 2.92 30.48
CA GLY A 329 -37.06 2.84 29.78
C GLY A 329 -37.16 2.30 28.36
N GLY A 330 -38.32 2.44 27.71
CA GLY A 330 -38.58 1.93 26.36
C GLY A 330 -39.16 0.50 26.32
N SER A 331 -39.33 -0.18 27.46
CA SER A 331 -39.80 -1.57 27.52
C SER A 331 -41.11 -1.76 28.31
N GLY A 332 -41.97 -2.67 27.87
CA GLY A 332 -43.28 -2.95 28.48
C GLY A 332 -43.87 -4.32 28.14
N SER A 333 -45.03 -4.68 28.73
CA SER A 333 -45.70 -5.97 28.49
C SER A 333 -47.22 -5.93 28.76
N VAL A 334 -47.99 -6.77 28.05
CA VAL A 334 -49.45 -6.95 28.21
C VAL A 334 -49.91 -8.39 27.90
N ILE A 335 -50.99 -8.87 28.53
CA ILE A 335 -51.60 -10.20 28.28
C ILE A 335 -52.93 -10.04 27.52
N LEU A 336 -53.16 -10.85 26.48
CA LEU A 336 -54.30 -10.79 25.55
C LEU A 336 -54.87 -12.20 25.28
N SER A 337 -56.06 -12.34 24.67
CA SER A 337 -56.66 -13.67 24.35
C SER A 337 -57.47 -13.66 23.04
N PRO A 338 -56.83 -13.73 21.86
CA PRO A 338 -57.52 -13.65 20.58
C PRO A 338 -58.24 -14.95 20.20
N ASN A 339 -59.44 -14.84 19.59
CA ASN A 339 -60.24 -15.99 19.10
C ASN A 339 -59.96 -16.35 17.64
N GLU A 340 -59.37 -15.44 16.90
CA GLU A 340 -59.00 -15.61 15.50
C GLU A 340 -57.55 -15.12 15.37
N THR A 341 -56.88 -15.52 14.30
CA THR A 341 -55.53 -15.04 14.00
C THR A 341 -55.53 -13.51 14.03
N THR A 342 -54.84 -12.93 15.01
CA THR A 342 -54.87 -11.49 15.30
C THR A 342 -53.46 -10.94 15.19
N THR A 343 -53.31 -9.91 14.37
CA THR A 343 -52.09 -9.12 14.32
C THR A 343 -52.25 -7.94 15.27
N TYR A 344 -51.34 -7.83 16.24
CA TYR A 344 -51.20 -6.67 17.10
C TYR A 344 -50.10 -5.79 16.54
N THR A 345 -50.35 -4.49 16.45
CA THR A 345 -49.41 -3.48 15.96
C THR A 345 -49.03 -2.58 17.11
N LEU A 346 -47.78 -2.62 17.54
CA LEU A 346 -47.18 -1.62 18.41
C LEU A 346 -46.73 -0.44 17.55
N THR A 347 -47.34 0.72 17.74
CA THR A 347 -46.92 2.00 17.17
C THR A 347 -46.10 2.77 18.18
N THR A 348 -44.94 3.25 17.75
CA THR A 348 -44.07 4.14 18.49
C THR A 348 -43.86 5.44 17.74
N ALA A 349 -43.83 6.59 18.42
CA ALA A 349 -43.69 7.89 17.73
C ALA A 349 -42.72 8.85 18.44
N SER A 350 -42.11 9.74 17.66
CA SER A 350 -41.33 10.91 18.10
C SER A 350 -41.58 12.10 17.17
N ALA A 351 -40.84 13.19 17.35
CA ALA A 351 -40.93 14.37 16.48
C ALA A 351 -40.42 14.13 15.04
N PHE A 352 -39.69 13.03 14.79
CA PHE A 352 -39.04 12.74 13.50
C PHE A 352 -39.73 11.62 12.71
N GLY A 353 -40.73 10.96 13.29
CA GLY A 353 -41.48 9.91 12.62
C GLY A 353 -42.19 8.98 13.60
N SER A 354 -42.73 7.90 13.07
CA SER A 354 -43.28 6.79 13.83
C SER A 354 -42.77 5.47 13.26
N GLU A 355 -42.59 4.47 14.10
CA GLU A 355 -42.30 3.11 13.71
C GLU A 355 -43.33 2.18 14.32
N ASP A 356 -43.84 1.29 13.48
CA ASP A 356 -44.80 0.26 13.86
C ASP A 356 -44.11 -1.11 13.82
N SER A 357 -44.43 -1.99 14.76
CA SER A 357 -44.02 -3.38 14.74
C SER A 357 -45.24 -4.23 15.00
N GLU A 358 -45.37 -5.29 14.24
CA GLU A 358 -46.50 -6.18 14.34
C GLU A 358 -46.10 -7.55 14.89
N ILE A 359 -46.98 -8.15 15.69
CA ILE A 359 -46.94 -9.58 16.01
C ILE A 359 -48.25 -10.18 15.59
N LYS A 360 -48.17 -11.18 14.72
CA LYS A 360 -49.29 -12.03 14.36
C LYS A 360 -49.34 -13.23 15.29
N VAL A 361 -50.36 -13.28 16.14
CA VAL A 361 -50.70 -14.47 16.91
C VAL A 361 -51.61 -15.34 16.05
N THR A 362 -51.07 -16.46 15.57
CA THR A 362 -51.73 -17.36 14.61
C THR A 362 -52.61 -18.38 15.32
N VAL A 363 -53.75 -18.67 14.72
CA VAL A 363 -54.61 -19.80 15.05
C VAL A 363 -54.54 -20.77 13.85
N ALA A 364 -53.98 -21.99 14.00
CA ALA A 364 -53.42 -22.83 12.90
C ALA A 364 -54.40 -23.60 11.97
N THR A 365 -54.05 -23.77 10.66
CA THR A 365 -54.77 -24.52 9.57
C THR A 365 -53.88 -24.91 8.33
N VAL A 366 -53.68 -26.19 7.96
CA VAL A 366 -53.01 -26.64 6.68
C VAL A 366 -53.91 -26.41 5.45
N ALA A 367 -53.35 -25.99 4.30
CA ALA A 367 -54.13 -25.68 3.09
C ALA A 367 -54.75 -26.92 2.42
N ASN A 368 -56.02 -26.81 2.03
CA ASN A 368 -56.80 -27.86 1.35
C ASN A 368 -57.05 -27.55 -0.14
N HIS A 369 -56.17 -26.77 -0.77
CA HIS A 369 -56.20 -26.35 -2.18
C HIS A 369 -54.76 -26.25 -2.73
N PRO A 370 -54.55 -26.12 -4.06
CA PRO A 370 -53.22 -25.85 -4.62
C PRO A 370 -52.60 -24.55 -4.08
N VAL A 371 -51.28 -24.51 -4.03
CA VAL A 371 -50.47 -23.43 -3.43
C VAL A 371 -49.25 -23.12 -4.29
N ILE A 372 -48.76 -21.88 -4.23
CA ILE A 372 -47.41 -21.51 -4.65
C ILE A 372 -46.44 -22.01 -3.57
N SER A 373 -45.68 -23.07 -3.90
CA SER A 373 -44.74 -23.70 -2.96
C SER A 373 -43.39 -23.01 -2.93
N GLU A 374 -42.92 -22.50 -4.06
CA GLU A 374 -41.60 -21.89 -4.20
C GLU A 374 -41.59 -20.97 -5.42
N PHE A 375 -40.84 -19.87 -5.39
CA PHE A 375 -40.56 -19.07 -6.57
C PHE A 375 -39.23 -18.35 -6.44
N MET A 376 -38.64 -17.99 -7.57
CA MET A 376 -37.38 -17.26 -7.66
C MET A 376 -37.52 -16.09 -8.62
N ALA A 377 -37.15 -14.90 -8.15
CA ALA A 377 -37.26 -13.63 -8.89
C ALA A 377 -35.89 -13.06 -9.33
N ALA A 378 -34.80 -13.79 -9.06
CA ALA A 378 -33.42 -13.37 -9.32
C ALA A 378 -32.54 -14.54 -9.80
N ASN A 379 -33.01 -15.26 -10.82
CA ASN A 379 -32.31 -16.44 -11.36
C ASN A 379 -31.08 -16.02 -12.20
N ARG A 380 -29.90 -16.55 -11.88
CA ARG A 380 -28.62 -16.22 -12.54
C ARG A 380 -27.74 -17.43 -12.79
N THR A 381 -27.85 -18.47 -11.98
CA THR A 381 -27.11 -19.73 -12.17
C THR A 381 -28.00 -20.97 -12.09
N GLY A 382 -29.27 -20.80 -11.74
CA GLY A 382 -30.24 -21.87 -11.52
C GLY A 382 -30.89 -22.44 -12.78
N LEU A 383 -32.20 -22.68 -12.70
CA LEU A 383 -32.97 -23.39 -13.74
C LEU A 383 -33.04 -22.59 -15.05
N GLN A 384 -32.67 -23.20 -16.17
CA GLN A 384 -32.86 -22.62 -17.51
C GLN A 384 -34.20 -23.06 -18.11
N ASP A 385 -34.84 -22.18 -18.88
CA ASP A 385 -35.96 -22.54 -19.75
C ASP A 385 -35.49 -23.25 -21.03
N GLY A 386 -36.42 -23.69 -21.90
CA GLY A 386 -36.08 -24.45 -23.11
C GLY A 386 -35.43 -23.61 -24.21
N ASP A 387 -35.40 -22.29 -24.08
CA ASP A 387 -34.60 -21.40 -24.93
C ASP A 387 -33.16 -21.21 -24.39
N GLY A 388 -32.84 -21.82 -23.24
CA GLY A 388 -31.57 -21.66 -22.53
C GLY A 388 -31.48 -20.39 -21.69
N GLU A 389 -32.60 -19.70 -21.46
CA GLU A 389 -32.63 -18.46 -20.68
C GLU A 389 -32.83 -18.75 -19.18
N LEU A 390 -32.14 -17.99 -18.33
CA LEU A 390 -32.29 -18.03 -16.87
C LEU A 390 -33.49 -17.18 -16.43
N SER A 391 -34.69 -17.63 -16.81
CA SER A 391 -35.96 -16.98 -16.48
C SER A 391 -36.32 -17.14 -15.00
N ASP A 392 -37.06 -16.18 -14.45
CA ASP A 392 -37.74 -16.32 -13.16
C ASP A 392 -38.74 -17.48 -13.23
N TRP A 393 -39.07 -18.07 -12.08
CA TRP A 393 -39.98 -19.23 -12.06
C TRP A 393 -40.82 -19.29 -10.79
N ILE A 394 -41.98 -19.92 -10.92
CA ILE A 394 -42.99 -20.14 -9.89
C ILE A 394 -43.31 -21.63 -9.87
N GLU A 395 -43.28 -22.25 -8.70
CA GLU A 395 -43.71 -23.62 -8.48
C GLU A 395 -45.10 -23.67 -7.86
N ILE A 396 -45.97 -24.49 -8.44
CA ILE A 396 -47.28 -24.83 -7.88
C ILE A 396 -47.28 -26.25 -7.34
N PHE A 397 -47.70 -26.40 -6.09
CA PHE A 397 -47.86 -27.67 -5.40
C PHE A 397 -49.33 -27.97 -5.10
N ASN A 398 -49.72 -29.25 -5.26
CA ASN A 398 -51.03 -29.74 -4.83
C ASN A 398 -50.91 -30.54 -3.51
N PRO A 399 -51.20 -29.93 -2.34
CA PRO A 399 -51.19 -30.62 -1.04
C PRO A 399 -52.45 -31.47 -0.80
N THR A 400 -53.45 -31.43 -1.68
CA THR A 400 -54.73 -32.12 -1.47
C THR A 400 -54.63 -33.62 -1.77
N ALA A 401 -55.59 -34.40 -1.27
CA ALA A 401 -55.66 -35.84 -1.51
C ALA A 401 -56.20 -36.21 -2.91
N SER A 402 -56.61 -35.24 -3.73
CA SER A 402 -57.23 -35.44 -5.05
C SER A 402 -56.49 -34.68 -6.14
N SER A 403 -56.59 -35.17 -7.38
CA SER A 403 -56.05 -34.44 -8.53
C SER A 403 -56.82 -33.14 -8.71
N VAL A 404 -56.10 -32.05 -8.99
CA VAL A 404 -56.69 -30.73 -9.29
C VAL A 404 -56.29 -30.35 -10.71
N ASP A 405 -57.25 -29.99 -11.55
CA ASP A 405 -56.96 -29.41 -12.87
C ASP A 405 -56.85 -27.89 -12.74
N LEU A 406 -55.67 -27.37 -13.08
CA LEU A 406 -55.36 -25.94 -12.97
C LEU A 406 -55.93 -25.13 -14.14
N SER A 407 -56.51 -25.74 -15.17
CA SER A 407 -57.02 -25.10 -16.39
C SER A 407 -57.99 -23.91 -16.21
N SER A 408 -58.59 -23.79 -15.03
CA SER A 408 -59.51 -22.69 -14.67
C SER A 408 -58.92 -21.69 -13.67
N TYR A 409 -57.72 -21.93 -13.16
CA TYR A 409 -57.03 -21.10 -12.18
C TYR A 409 -56.28 -19.98 -12.88
N PHE A 410 -55.83 -19.00 -12.09
CA PHE A 410 -55.05 -17.86 -12.59
C PHE A 410 -53.83 -17.60 -11.71
N LEU A 411 -52.76 -17.08 -12.33
CA LEU A 411 -51.65 -16.40 -11.65
C LEU A 411 -51.69 -14.92 -11.98
N THR A 412 -51.30 -14.10 -11.01
CA THR A 412 -51.14 -12.68 -11.22
C THR A 412 -50.03 -12.10 -10.34
N ASP A 413 -49.27 -11.19 -10.90
CA ASP A 413 -48.37 -10.22 -10.26
C ASP A 413 -49.06 -8.85 -10.07
N ASP A 414 -50.33 -8.72 -10.48
CA ASP A 414 -51.10 -7.48 -10.43
C ASP A 414 -52.38 -7.69 -9.59
N SER A 415 -52.37 -7.14 -8.37
CA SER A 415 -53.53 -7.19 -7.46
C SER A 415 -54.81 -6.57 -8.03
N SER A 416 -54.74 -5.79 -9.12
CA SER A 416 -55.90 -5.19 -9.80
C SER A 416 -56.48 -6.05 -10.93
N ASP A 417 -55.74 -7.06 -11.39
CA ASP A 417 -56.18 -8.03 -12.40
C ASP A 417 -55.93 -9.47 -11.90
N LEU A 418 -56.90 -10.01 -11.17
CA LEU A 418 -56.84 -11.38 -10.63
C LEU A 418 -56.91 -12.48 -11.70
N THR A 419 -57.16 -12.11 -12.96
CA THR A 419 -57.30 -13.04 -14.09
C THR A 419 -56.23 -12.85 -15.16
N LYS A 420 -55.16 -12.09 -14.85
CA LYS A 420 -54.10 -11.65 -15.77
C LYS A 420 -53.47 -12.76 -16.61
N TRP A 421 -53.24 -13.91 -15.99
CA TRP A 421 -52.74 -15.09 -16.68
C TRP A 421 -53.49 -16.35 -16.25
N SER A 422 -54.13 -17.01 -17.20
CA SER A 422 -54.80 -18.31 -17.01
C SER A 422 -53.86 -19.46 -17.32
N PHE A 423 -53.93 -20.54 -16.54
CA PHE A 423 -53.17 -21.76 -16.84
C PHE A 423 -53.68 -22.44 -18.13
N PRO A 424 -52.78 -23.07 -18.92
CA PRO A 424 -53.21 -24.06 -19.91
C PRO A 424 -53.78 -25.31 -19.21
N PRO A 425 -54.44 -26.24 -19.95
CA PRO A 425 -54.90 -27.50 -19.40
C PRO A 425 -53.77 -28.27 -18.69
N LEU A 426 -53.85 -28.38 -17.36
CA LEU A 426 -52.77 -28.89 -16.53
C LEU A 426 -53.31 -29.66 -15.32
N PRO A 427 -53.62 -30.96 -15.48
CA PRO A 427 -54.00 -31.82 -14.37
C PRO A 427 -52.80 -32.09 -13.46
N LEU A 428 -52.90 -31.66 -12.20
CA LEU A 428 -51.88 -31.84 -11.17
C LEU A 428 -52.35 -32.87 -10.13
N ALA A 429 -51.75 -34.07 -10.18
CA ALA A 429 -52.09 -35.16 -9.27
C ALA A 429 -51.73 -34.84 -7.79
N PRO A 430 -52.31 -35.56 -6.80
CA PRO A 430 -51.98 -35.37 -5.39
C PRO A 430 -50.47 -35.42 -5.14
N GLY A 431 -49.95 -34.45 -4.38
CA GLY A 431 -48.54 -34.38 -4.01
C GLY A 431 -47.59 -34.02 -5.15
N LYS A 432 -48.10 -33.69 -6.35
CA LYS A 432 -47.28 -33.28 -7.50
C LYS A 432 -47.05 -31.77 -7.54
N ARG A 433 -45.97 -31.40 -8.22
CA ARG A 433 -45.49 -30.03 -8.44
C ARG A 433 -45.38 -29.76 -9.94
N THR A 434 -45.44 -28.48 -10.31
CA THR A 434 -45.18 -28.03 -11.68
C THR A 434 -44.51 -26.67 -11.64
N ILE A 435 -43.57 -26.44 -12.56
CA ILE A 435 -42.84 -25.18 -12.71
C ILE A 435 -43.46 -24.38 -13.85
N ILE A 436 -43.71 -23.11 -13.57
CA ILE A 436 -44.13 -22.10 -14.54
C ILE A 436 -43.04 -21.03 -14.58
N PHE A 437 -42.48 -20.77 -15.75
CA PHE A 437 -41.51 -19.70 -15.93
C PHE A 437 -42.22 -18.35 -15.99
N ALA A 438 -41.86 -17.43 -15.10
CA ALA A 438 -42.31 -16.05 -15.14
C ALA A 438 -41.41 -15.25 -16.07
N SER A 439 -41.47 -15.54 -17.37
CA SER A 439 -40.56 -14.96 -18.38
C SER A 439 -41.13 -13.78 -19.15
N GLY A 440 -42.42 -13.48 -19.02
CA GLY A 440 -43.11 -12.48 -19.83
C GLY A 440 -43.45 -12.93 -21.26
N LYS A 441 -43.06 -14.13 -21.69
CA LYS A 441 -43.29 -14.63 -23.06
C LYS A 441 -44.77 -14.87 -23.35
N GLY A 442 -45.53 -15.35 -22.37
CA GLY A 442 -46.96 -15.64 -22.48
C GLY A 442 -47.34 -16.78 -23.44
N ALA A 443 -46.37 -17.38 -24.14
CA ALA A 443 -46.54 -18.49 -25.06
C ALA A 443 -45.67 -19.68 -24.60
N PRO A 444 -46.06 -20.94 -24.93
CA PRO A 444 -45.23 -22.11 -24.62
C PRO A 444 -43.86 -22.03 -25.28
N GLY A 445 -42.83 -22.44 -24.55
CA GLY A 445 -41.47 -22.51 -25.08
C GLY A 445 -41.22 -23.74 -25.96
N PRO A 446 -40.03 -23.87 -26.57
CA PRO A 446 -39.73 -24.91 -27.56
C PRO A 446 -39.82 -26.35 -27.05
N THR A 447 -39.73 -26.59 -25.73
CA THR A 447 -39.88 -27.93 -25.14
C THR A 447 -41.28 -28.18 -24.54
N GLY A 448 -42.20 -27.23 -24.72
CA GLY A 448 -43.57 -27.28 -24.18
C GLY A 448 -43.70 -26.75 -22.75
N GLU A 449 -42.66 -26.09 -22.22
CA GLU A 449 -42.67 -25.40 -20.95
C GLU A 449 -43.67 -24.23 -20.93
N ILE A 450 -44.20 -23.94 -19.73
CA ILE A 450 -45.27 -22.97 -19.55
C ILE A 450 -44.66 -21.64 -19.10
N HIS A 451 -45.01 -20.57 -19.81
CA HIS A 451 -44.58 -19.22 -19.49
C HIS A 451 -45.75 -18.30 -19.17
N THR A 452 -45.63 -17.52 -18.10
CA THR A 452 -46.56 -16.41 -17.86
C THR A 452 -46.31 -15.27 -18.84
N ASN A 453 -47.29 -14.36 -18.96
CA ASN A 453 -47.17 -13.11 -19.72
C ASN A 453 -46.55 -11.97 -18.87
N PHE A 454 -45.95 -12.30 -17.72
CA PHE A 454 -45.29 -11.35 -16.82
C PHE A 454 -43.96 -11.91 -16.28
N LYS A 455 -43.17 -11.07 -15.61
CA LYS A 455 -41.90 -11.43 -14.95
C LYS A 455 -41.96 -11.14 -13.46
N LEU A 456 -40.98 -11.64 -12.70
CA LEU A 456 -40.87 -11.33 -11.28
C LEU A 456 -39.80 -10.25 -11.00
N SER A 457 -39.93 -9.52 -9.90
CA SER A 457 -39.03 -8.47 -9.43
C SER A 457 -38.20 -8.93 -8.22
N ALA A 458 -36.88 -8.99 -8.38
CA ALA A 458 -35.94 -9.29 -7.30
C ALA A 458 -36.05 -8.35 -6.07
N ALA A 459 -36.59 -7.13 -6.24
CA ALA A 459 -36.83 -6.17 -5.15
C ALA A 459 -38.13 -6.45 -4.36
N GLY A 460 -38.86 -7.49 -4.74
CA GLY A 460 -40.17 -7.86 -4.21
C GLY A 460 -41.33 -7.22 -4.97
N GLU A 461 -42.35 -7.99 -5.31
CA GLU A 461 -43.65 -7.48 -5.80
C GLU A 461 -44.83 -8.35 -5.34
N TYR A 462 -46.06 -8.01 -5.75
CA TYR A 462 -47.24 -8.85 -5.49
C TYR A 462 -47.18 -10.15 -6.30
N LEU A 463 -47.64 -11.25 -5.72
CA LEU A 463 -47.84 -12.51 -6.43
C LEU A 463 -48.99 -13.30 -5.80
N ALA A 464 -49.91 -13.83 -6.61
CA ALA A 464 -51.04 -14.61 -6.12
C ALA A 464 -51.45 -15.76 -7.04
N LEU A 465 -52.03 -16.79 -6.40
CA LEU A 465 -52.74 -17.89 -7.04
C LEU A 465 -54.24 -17.74 -6.78
N VAL A 466 -55.04 -17.77 -7.85
CA VAL A 466 -56.48 -17.48 -7.82
C VAL A 466 -57.28 -18.70 -8.29
N ALA A 467 -58.39 -18.96 -7.61
CA ALA A 467 -59.28 -20.08 -7.88
C ALA A 467 -60.07 -19.93 -9.20
N ALA A 468 -60.74 -21.03 -9.59
CA ALA A 468 -61.55 -21.15 -10.80
C ALA A 468 -62.67 -20.10 -10.98
N SER A 469 -63.12 -19.46 -9.89
CA SER A 469 -64.12 -18.39 -9.95
C SER A 469 -63.58 -17.09 -10.57
N GLY A 470 -62.26 -16.95 -10.68
CA GLY A 470 -61.59 -15.71 -11.09
C GLY A 470 -61.66 -14.58 -10.05
N SER A 471 -62.22 -14.84 -8.86
CA SER A 471 -62.45 -13.82 -7.83
C SER A 471 -62.00 -14.23 -6.41
N THR A 472 -61.55 -15.47 -6.22
CA THR A 472 -61.15 -15.99 -4.91
C THR A 472 -59.65 -16.26 -4.89
N ILE A 473 -58.91 -15.50 -4.10
CA ILE A 473 -57.47 -15.70 -3.87
C ILE A 473 -57.28 -16.91 -2.96
N LEU A 474 -56.46 -17.86 -3.39
CA LEU A 474 -56.13 -19.06 -2.61
C LEU A 474 -54.86 -18.86 -1.79
N GLN A 475 -53.90 -18.12 -2.35
CA GLN A 475 -52.67 -17.71 -1.68
C GLN A 475 -52.17 -16.42 -2.33
N GLU A 476 -51.63 -15.52 -1.52
CA GLU A 476 -50.98 -14.29 -2.00
C GLU A 476 -49.76 -13.94 -1.15
N PHE A 477 -48.82 -13.24 -1.79
CA PHE A 477 -47.67 -12.59 -1.17
C PHE A 477 -47.90 -11.08 -1.23
N SER A 478 -48.63 -10.57 -0.24
CA SER A 478 -49.16 -9.20 -0.22
C SER A 478 -48.53 -8.36 0.91
N PRO A 479 -48.28 -7.05 0.69
CA PRO A 479 -48.39 -6.33 -0.59
C PRO A 479 -47.29 -6.71 -1.58
N LYS A 480 -46.19 -7.30 -1.09
CA LYS A 480 -45.14 -7.93 -1.88
C LYS A 480 -44.37 -8.99 -1.09
N TYR A 481 -43.72 -9.92 -1.77
CA TYR A 481 -42.68 -10.77 -1.16
C TYR A 481 -41.39 -9.97 -0.85
N PRO A 482 -40.48 -10.43 0.04
CA PRO A 482 -39.25 -9.70 0.38
C PRO A 482 -38.31 -9.61 -0.82
N ALA A 483 -37.35 -8.68 -0.77
CA ALA A 483 -36.26 -8.68 -1.74
C ALA A 483 -35.47 -9.98 -1.64
N LEU A 484 -35.13 -10.56 -2.79
CA LEU A 484 -34.40 -11.82 -2.88
C LEU A 484 -33.01 -11.57 -3.45
N ASP A 485 -32.00 -12.07 -2.75
CA ASP A 485 -30.64 -12.14 -3.27
C ASP A 485 -30.58 -13.07 -4.49
N GLN A 486 -29.51 -12.92 -5.26
CA GLN A 486 -29.27 -13.75 -6.44
C GLN A 486 -29.34 -15.25 -6.09
N ASP A 487 -30.06 -16.00 -6.91
CA ASP A 487 -30.23 -17.45 -6.78
C ASP A 487 -30.85 -17.91 -5.44
N PHE A 488 -31.49 -17.01 -4.68
CA PHE A 488 -32.33 -17.38 -3.52
C PHE A 488 -33.79 -17.46 -3.94
N SER A 489 -34.55 -18.36 -3.33
CA SER A 489 -35.98 -18.54 -3.59
C SER A 489 -36.83 -18.20 -2.36
N TYR A 490 -38.13 -18.03 -2.55
CA TYR A 490 -39.09 -17.75 -1.49
C TYR A 490 -40.29 -18.69 -1.61
N GLY A 491 -40.82 -19.16 -0.49
CA GLY A 491 -41.92 -20.13 -0.54
C GLY A 491 -42.22 -20.77 0.81
N ILE A 492 -42.90 -21.92 0.78
CA ILE A 492 -43.46 -22.62 1.95
C ILE A 492 -43.03 -24.08 2.01
N LEU A 493 -43.00 -24.64 3.22
CA LEU A 493 -42.72 -26.05 3.48
C LEU A 493 -44.00 -26.88 3.44
N GLY A 494 -44.03 -27.94 2.63
CA GLY A 494 -45.06 -28.99 2.69
C GLY A 494 -46.51 -28.53 2.46
N GLY A 495 -46.73 -27.35 1.89
CA GLY A 495 -48.07 -26.76 1.71
C GLY A 495 -48.64 -26.07 2.95
N ASP A 496 -47.83 -25.89 4.00
CA ASP A 496 -48.21 -25.11 5.18
C ASP A 496 -47.96 -23.62 4.93
N LEU A 497 -49.03 -22.88 4.69
CA LEU A 497 -48.99 -21.43 4.41
C LEU A 497 -48.32 -20.62 5.54
N SER A 498 -48.24 -21.16 6.77
CA SER A 498 -47.59 -20.48 7.89
C SER A 498 -46.06 -20.55 7.87
N THR A 499 -45.47 -21.38 6.99
CA THR A 499 -44.02 -21.65 6.97
C THR A 499 -43.22 -20.80 5.99
N THR A 500 -43.84 -19.76 5.45
CA THR A 500 -43.26 -18.91 4.40
C THR A 500 -41.88 -18.36 4.80
N ARG A 501 -40.85 -18.59 3.96
CA ARG A 501 -39.45 -18.19 4.22
C ARG A 501 -38.62 -18.07 2.94
N VAL A 502 -37.44 -17.46 3.07
CA VAL A 502 -36.37 -17.45 2.06
C VAL A 502 -35.58 -18.75 2.16
N PHE A 503 -35.23 -19.33 1.01
CA PHE A 503 -34.35 -20.50 0.90
C PHE A 503 -33.06 -20.12 0.18
N SER A 504 -31.93 -20.54 0.74
CA SER A 504 -30.60 -20.37 0.13
C SER A 504 -30.26 -21.45 -0.90
N SER A 505 -31.04 -22.52 -0.95
CA SER A 505 -30.88 -23.66 -1.88
C SER A 505 -32.21 -23.92 -2.58
N PRO A 506 -32.45 -23.29 -3.73
CA PRO A 506 -33.69 -23.45 -4.47
C PRO A 506 -33.91 -24.89 -4.95
N THR A 507 -35.17 -25.36 -4.94
CA THR A 507 -35.50 -26.77 -5.22
C THR A 507 -36.56 -26.96 -6.31
N PRO A 508 -36.40 -26.37 -7.50
CA PRO A 508 -37.44 -26.42 -8.52
C PRO A 508 -37.82 -27.87 -8.89
N GLY A 509 -39.11 -28.20 -8.75
CA GLY A 509 -39.68 -29.51 -9.04
C GLY A 509 -39.55 -30.54 -7.92
N GLN A 510 -38.93 -30.17 -6.79
CA GLN A 510 -38.70 -31.01 -5.62
C GLN A 510 -39.32 -30.39 -4.36
N PRO A 511 -39.48 -31.13 -3.25
CA PRO A 511 -39.87 -30.52 -1.98
C PRO A 511 -38.81 -29.55 -1.48
N ASN A 512 -39.24 -28.35 -1.07
CA ASN A 512 -38.38 -27.36 -0.42
C ASN A 512 -37.68 -27.95 0.80
N ASP A 513 -36.38 -27.72 0.85
CA ASP A 513 -35.56 -27.97 2.03
C ASP A 513 -35.86 -26.93 3.12
N ALA A 514 -35.73 -27.30 4.39
CA ALA A 514 -35.95 -26.42 5.52
C ALA A 514 -34.75 -25.49 5.82
N SER A 515 -33.70 -25.54 4.99
CA SER A 515 -32.50 -24.71 5.14
C SER A 515 -32.81 -23.21 4.97
N ILE A 516 -32.25 -22.42 5.87
CA ILE A 516 -32.40 -20.96 5.95
C ILE A 516 -31.05 -20.28 5.69
N PRO A 517 -31.02 -19.01 5.24
CA PRO A 517 -29.77 -18.30 5.06
C PRO A 517 -29.01 -18.11 6.39
N PRO A 518 -27.67 -18.10 6.36
CA PRO A 518 -26.87 -17.85 7.55
C PRO A 518 -27.06 -16.41 8.07
N PRO A 519 -27.02 -16.19 9.39
CA PRO A 519 -26.94 -14.85 9.98
C PRO A 519 -25.79 -14.02 9.45
N SER A 520 -25.96 -12.70 9.49
CA SER A 520 -24.91 -11.71 9.25
C SER A 520 -23.77 -11.82 10.26
N GLU A 521 -22.62 -11.33 9.84
CA GLU A 521 -21.40 -11.27 10.64
C GLU A 521 -21.59 -10.52 11.99
N VAL A 522 -20.78 -10.88 13.00
CA VAL A 522 -20.79 -10.23 14.31
C VAL A 522 -19.82 -9.05 14.33
N THR A 523 -20.31 -7.87 14.69
CA THR A 523 -19.49 -6.66 14.85
C THR A 523 -19.08 -6.43 16.31
N PHE A 524 -17.88 -5.89 16.53
CA PHE A 524 -17.34 -5.54 17.84
C PHE A 524 -17.36 -4.02 18.04
N SER A 525 -17.62 -3.54 19.26
CA SER A 525 -17.61 -2.10 19.57
C SER A 525 -16.21 -1.48 19.63
N LEU A 526 -15.18 -2.31 19.72
CA LEU A 526 -13.78 -1.92 19.73
C LEU A 526 -13.04 -2.83 18.77
N ASN A 527 -12.14 -2.26 17.97
CA ASN A 527 -11.25 -3.05 17.13
C ASN A 527 -10.06 -3.55 17.95
N SER A 528 -9.35 -4.52 17.39
CA SER A 528 -8.10 -5.09 17.91
C SER A 528 -7.13 -3.99 18.38
N ARG A 529 -6.56 -4.17 19.57
CA ARG A 529 -5.63 -3.18 20.16
C ARG A 529 -4.83 -3.73 21.34
N THR A 530 -3.80 -3.01 21.73
CA THR A 530 -3.16 -3.13 23.03
C THR A 530 -3.92 -2.36 24.12
N PHE A 531 -3.77 -2.76 25.38
CA PHE A 531 -4.36 -2.05 26.52
C PHE A 531 -3.59 -2.28 27.83
N SER A 532 -3.61 -1.31 28.73
CA SER A 532 -3.04 -1.43 30.09
C SER A 532 -4.11 -1.53 31.18
N GLU A 533 -5.25 -0.84 30.97
CA GLU A 533 -6.41 -0.83 31.86
C GLU A 533 -7.55 -1.68 31.30
N PRO A 534 -8.42 -2.28 32.14
CA PRO A 534 -9.51 -3.14 31.69
C PRO A 534 -10.40 -2.50 30.61
N LEU A 535 -10.73 -3.27 29.57
CA LEU A 535 -11.59 -2.84 28.47
C LEU A 535 -13.01 -3.38 28.65
N ASN A 536 -14.02 -2.60 28.26
CA ASN A 536 -15.39 -3.08 28.11
C ASN A 536 -15.80 -3.00 26.65
N LEU A 537 -16.31 -4.09 26.10
CA LEU A 537 -16.73 -4.17 24.69
C LEU A 537 -18.09 -4.86 24.55
N SER A 538 -18.81 -4.51 23.49
CA SER A 538 -20.10 -5.10 23.13
C SER A 538 -20.06 -5.72 21.75
N LEU A 539 -20.84 -6.78 21.55
CA LEU A 539 -21.05 -7.48 20.28
C LEU A 539 -22.44 -7.16 19.70
N ALA A 540 -22.57 -7.18 18.37
CA ALA A 540 -23.85 -7.00 17.67
C ALA A 540 -23.89 -7.79 16.34
N SER A 541 -25.09 -8.07 15.83
CA SER A 541 -25.34 -8.68 14.51
C SER A 541 -26.53 -7.96 13.87
N GLU A 542 -26.50 -7.73 12.56
CA GLU A 542 -27.62 -7.14 11.81
C GLU A 542 -28.81 -8.11 11.69
N THR A 543 -28.57 -9.41 11.86
CA THR A 543 -29.62 -10.42 11.89
C THR A 543 -30.39 -10.35 13.19
N THR A 544 -31.62 -9.83 13.11
CA THR A 544 -32.50 -9.69 14.26
C THR A 544 -32.80 -11.05 14.91
N ASP A 545 -32.84 -11.06 16.25
CA ASP A 545 -33.05 -12.25 17.10
C ASP A 545 -32.01 -13.38 16.91
N ALA A 546 -30.85 -13.11 16.29
CA ALA A 546 -29.75 -14.06 16.31
C ALA A 546 -29.10 -14.11 17.70
N SER A 547 -28.75 -15.31 18.17
CA SER A 547 -27.99 -15.51 19.40
C SER A 547 -26.50 -15.46 19.08
N ILE A 548 -25.74 -14.62 19.78
CA ILE A 548 -24.29 -14.48 19.58
C ILE A 548 -23.54 -15.32 20.62
N TYR A 549 -22.64 -16.17 20.15
CA TYR A 549 -21.73 -16.97 20.98
C TYR A 549 -20.30 -16.51 20.76
N TYR A 550 -19.48 -16.45 21.82
CA TYR A 550 -18.09 -16.01 21.73
C TYR A 550 -17.11 -16.82 22.57
N THR A 551 -15.83 -16.81 22.22
CA THR A 551 -14.70 -17.42 22.93
C THR A 551 -13.61 -16.38 23.12
N THR A 552 -12.80 -16.48 24.17
CA THR A 552 -11.73 -15.51 24.51
C THR A 552 -10.31 -16.05 24.29
N ASP A 553 -10.19 -17.32 23.91
CA ASP A 553 -8.94 -18.07 23.73
C ASP A 553 -8.58 -18.31 22.25
N GLY A 554 -9.34 -17.73 21.32
CA GLY A 554 -9.16 -17.90 19.89
C GLY A 554 -9.72 -19.21 19.31
N SER A 555 -10.33 -20.08 20.13
CA SER A 555 -11.04 -21.26 19.62
C SER A 555 -12.28 -20.84 18.81
N THR A 556 -12.67 -21.61 17.80
CA THR A 556 -13.87 -21.31 17.00
C THR A 556 -15.11 -21.40 17.89
N PRO A 557 -15.91 -20.32 18.03
CA PRO A 557 -17.10 -20.33 18.88
C PRO A 557 -18.22 -21.19 18.29
N SER A 558 -18.97 -21.84 19.15
CA SER A 558 -20.15 -22.63 18.82
C SER A 558 -21.13 -22.61 20.01
N ILE A 559 -22.30 -23.20 19.84
CA ILE A 559 -23.27 -23.38 20.94
C ILE A 559 -22.69 -24.26 22.07
N GLU A 560 -21.73 -25.15 21.76
CA GLU A 560 -21.18 -26.13 22.71
C GLU A 560 -19.99 -25.58 23.53
N ASN A 561 -19.11 -24.79 22.91
CA ASN A 561 -17.88 -24.27 23.54
C ASN A 561 -17.89 -22.75 23.75
N GLY A 562 -18.82 -22.01 23.14
CA GLY A 562 -18.91 -20.55 23.24
C GLY A 562 -19.75 -20.08 24.42
N MET A 563 -19.44 -18.89 24.91
CA MET A 563 -20.23 -18.15 25.89
C MET A 563 -21.34 -17.38 25.19
N LEU A 564 -22.58 -17.51 25.66
CA LEU A 564 -23.71 -16.73 25.14
C LEU A 564 -23.55 -15.26 25.54
N TYR A 565 -23.50 -14.37 24.55
CA TYR A 565 -23.40 -12.93 24.77
C TYR A 565 -24.73 -12.36 25.30
N THR A 566 -24.71 -11.85 26.53
CA THR A 566 -25.88 -11.29 27.21
C THR A 566 -25.66 -9.88 27.77
N SER A 567 -24.39 -9.47 27.90
CA SER A 567 -23.98 -8.15 28.38
C SER A 567 -22.54 -7.86 27.94
N ALA A 568 -22.10 -6.62 28.09
CA ALA A 568 -20.75 -6.20 27.72
C ALA A 568 -19.66 -7.08 28.36
N ILE A 569 -18.63 -7.40 27.58
CA ILE A 569 -17.51 -8.24 27.97
C ILE A 569 -16.44 -7.35 28.60
N ASN A 570 -16.05 -7.65 29.84
CA ASN A 570 -14.95 -6.98 30.53
C ASN A 570 -13.65 -7.78 30.34
N LEU A 571 -12.69 -7.23 29.59
CA LEU A 571 -11.39 -7.84 29.36
C LEU A 571 -10.35 -7.27 30.34
N THR A 572 -9.74 -8.15 31.13
CA THR A 572 -8.69 -7.81 32.10
C THR A 572 -7.34 -8.47 31.78
N SER A 573 -7.24 -9.23 30.70
CA SER A 573 -6.05 -9.97 30.26
C SER A 573 -6.01 -10.10 28.74
N THR A 574 -4.83 -10.38 28.19
CA THR A 574 -4.66 -10.69 26.77
C THR A 574 -5.69 -11.74 26.33
N SER A 575 -6.43 -11.45 25.27
CA SER A 575 -7.56 -12.27 24.80
C SER A 575 -7.67 -12.23 23.28
N HIS A 576 -7.89 -13.39 22.68
CA HIS A 576 -8.27 -13.53 21.27
C HIS A 576 -9.76 -13.82 21.24
N LEU A 577 -10.55 -12.77 21.03
CA LEU A 577 -12.00 -12.83 21.12
C LEU A 577 -12.57 -13.21 19.75
N ARG A 578 -13.31 -14.32 19.66
CA ARG A 578 -13.98 -14.74 18.42
C ARG A 578 -15.46 -14.90 18.67
N ALA A 579 -16.31 -14.50 17.73
CA ALA A 579 -17.75 -14.50 17.87
C ALA A 579 -18.45 -15.03 16.61
N ILE A 580 -19.62 -15.63 16.80
CA ILE A 580 -20.48 -16.14 15.74
C ILE A 580 -21.94 -15.93 16.12
N ALA A 581 -22.78 -15.61 15.14
CA ALA A 581 -24.22 -15.49 15.32
C ALA A 581 -24.93 -16.79 14.89
N PHE A 582 -25.97 -17.18 15.62
CA PHE A 582 -26.84 -18.31 15.28
C PHE A 582 -28.30 -17.87 15.17
N LYS A 583 -28.98 -18.29 14.10
CA LYS A 583 -30.44 -18.14 13.94
C LYS A 583 -31.03 -19.48 13.58
N GLU A 584 -31.99 -19.95 14.39
CA GLU A 584 -32.71 -21.21 14.19
C GLU A 584 -31.78 -22.43 13.90
N GLY A 585 -30.61 -22.46 14.54
CA GLY A 585 -29.63 -23.53 14.40
C GLY A 585 -28.63 -23.37 13.24
N VAL A 586 -28.78 -22.35 12.39
CA VAL A 586 -27.82 -22.01 11.34
C VAL A 586 -26.81 -20.99 11.85
N ALA A 587 -25.54 -21.25 11.59
CA ALA A 587 -24.41 -20.42 12.00
C ALA A 587 -24.07 -19.37 10.93
N GLY A 588 -23.77 -18.15 11.36
CA GLY A 588 -23.24 -17.08 10.53
C GLY A 588 -21.72 -17.20 10.31
N PRO A 589 -21.09 -16.24 9.63
CA PRO A 589 -19.64 -16.19 9.53
C PRO A 589 -19.01 -15.87 10.91
N ILE A 590 -17.75 -16.29 11.08
CA ILE A 590 -16.98 -16.05 12.30
C ILE A 590 -16.26 -14.71 12.19
N SER A 591 -16.28 -13.94 13.27
CA SER A 591 -15.57 -12.66 13.41
C SER A 591 -14.62 -12.72 14.59
N GLY A 592 -13.49 -12.00 14.53
CA GLY A 592 -12.50 -12.02 15.59
C GLY A 592 -11.83 -10.67 15.81
N GLU A 593 -11.52 -10.37 17.08
CA GLU A 593 -10.72 -9.23 17.50
C GLU A 593 -9.69 -9.64 18.56
N ASN A 594 -8.53 -9.00 18.52
CA ASN A 594 -7.34 -9.39 19.28
C ASN A 594 -6.92 -8.27 20.23
N TYR A 595 -6.86 -8.60 21.53
CA TYR A 595 -6.57 -7.65 22.58
C TYR A 595 -5.34 -8.08 23.38
N ILE A 596 -4.27 -7.29 23.36
CA ILE A 596 -2.99 -7.63 24.01
C ILE A 596 -2.80 -6.73 25.24
N ARG A 597 -2.71 -7.33 26.42
CA ARG A 597 -2.50 -6.59 27.66
C ARG A 597 -1.03 -6.25 27.87
N LEU A 598 -0.75 -4.99 28.17
CA LEU A 598 0.59 -4.48 28.46
C LEU A 598 0.85 -4.49 29.97
N ALA A 599 2.04 -4.94 30.37
CA ALA A 599 2.58 -4.74 31.69
C ALA A 599 3.02 -3.27 31.89
N ALA A 600 3.14 -2.85 33.16
CA ALA A 600 3.42 -1.46 33.51
C ALA A 600 4.75 -0.92 32.96
N ASP A 601 5.73 -1.81 32.70
CA ASP A 601 7.03 -1.46 32.16
C ASP A 601 7.00 -1.13 30.65
N LEU A 602 5.93 -1.48 29.94
CA LEU A 602 5.75 -1.19 28.51
C LEU A 602 4.84 0.00 28.19
N VAL A 603 4.08 0.53 29.17
CA VAL A 603 3.12 1.62 28.93
C VAL A 603 3.80 2.88 28.38
N ASN A 604 5.02 3.17 28.83
CA ASN A 604 5.81 4.33 28.37
C ASN A 604 7.01 3.91 27.50
N TYR A 605 6.98 2.69 26.96
CA TYR A 605 8.05 2.22 26.11
C TYR A 605 7.88 2.80 24.70
N GLU A 606 8.93 3.45 24.23
CA GLU A 606 9.01 4.03 22.89
C GLU A 606 10.23 3.47 22.14
N SER A 607 10.11 3.39 20.82
CA SER A 607 11.21 3.03 19.93
C SER A 607 11.17 3.89 18.66
N ASP A 608 12.34 4.31 18.21
CA ASP A 608 12.62 4.92 16.91
C ASP A 608 12.71 3.88 15.78
N LEU A 609 12.35 2.61 16.06
CA LEU A 609 11.94 1.63 15.06
C LEU A 609 10.46 1.29 15.26
N PRO A 610 9.75 0.89 14.18
CA PRO A 610 8.45 0.25 14.32
C PRO A 610 8.50 -0.92 15.30
N LEU A 611 7.42 -1.09 16.06
CA LEU A 611 7.30 -2.14 17.07
C LEU A 611 6.50 -3.31 16.51
N MET A 612 6.90 -4.52 16.87
CA MET A 612 6.20 -5.74 16.48
C MET A 612 5.97 -6.64 17.69
N ILE A 613 4.75 -7.16 17.83
CA ILE A 613 4.37 -8.14 18.84
C ILE A 613 3.96 -9.43 18.16
N ILE A 614 4.48 -10.55 18.67
CA ILE A 614 3.88 -11.87 18.52
C ILE A 614 3.42 -12.34 19.89
N ASP A 615 2.13 -12.69 20.00
CA ASP A 615 1.57 -13.33 21.19
C ASP A 615 0.92 -14.66 20.81
N ASN A 616 1.35 -15.75 21.44
CA ASN A 616 0.79 -17.08 21.18
C ASN A 616 -0.15 -17.58 22.29
N PHE A 617 -0.58 -16.69 23.19
CA PHE A 617 -1.57 -16.97 24.23
C PHE A 617 -1.17 -18.12 25.16
N GLY A 618 0.13 -18.25 25.44
CA GLY A 618 0.64 -19.27 26.37
C GLY A 618 0.76 -20.66 25.75
N ALA A 619 0.75 -20.77 24.42
CA ALA A 619 0.93 -22.04 23.71
C ALA A 619 2.36 -22.62 23.82
N GLY A 620 3.26 -21.97 24.57
CA GLY A 620 4.62 -22.44 24.85
C GLY A 620 5.62 -22.09 23.75
N THR A 621 6.78 -22.75 23.74
CA THR A 621 7.86 -22.45 22.79
C THR A 621 7.41 -22.65 21.34
N VAL A 622 7.66 -21.65 20.49
CA VAL A 622 7.37 -21.73 19.06
C VAL A 622 8.12 -22.92 18.42
N PRO A 623 7.41 -23.84 17.74
CA PRO A 623 8.03 -25.05 17.19
C PRO A 623 8.98 -24.70 16.04
N ALA A 624 10.11 -25.39 15.95
CA ALA A 624 11.09 -25.20 14.86
C ALA A 624 11.48 -26.55 14.26
N LYS A 625 11.89 -26.51 12.98
CA LYS A 625 12.43 -27.70 12.29
C LYS A 625 13.79 -28.05 12.89
N GLY A 626 14.08 -29.32 13.15
CA GLY A 626 15.42 -29.74 13.59
C GLY A 626 16.47 -29.62 12.49
N TRP A 627 17.74 -29.43 12.86
CA TRP A 627 18.89 -29.51 11.94
C TRP A 627 19.48 -30.91 11.94
N SER A 628 19.65 -31.52 10.75
CA SER A 628 20.21 -32.88 10.60
C SER A 628 21.68 -32.91 10.19
N GLY A 629 22.36 -31.77 10.08
CA GLY A 629 23.75 -31.68 9.61
C GLY A 629 23.89 -31.76 8.08
N THR A 630 23.11 -32.62 7.42
CA THR A 630 23.10 -32.79 5.95
C THR A 630 21.93 -32.08 5.27
N GLY A 631 20.92 -31.66 6.04
CA GLY A 631 19.65 -31.15 5.54
C GLY A 631 18.67 -32.24 5.10
N SER A 632 19.11 -33.51 5.03
CA SER A 632 18.25 -34.64 4.66
C SER A 632 17.28 -35.00 5.79
N GLY A 633 16.07 -35.41 5.43
CA GLY A 633 15.06 -35.91 6.38
C GLY A 633 14.51 -34.88 7.36
N VAL A 634 14.73 -33.59 7.10
CA VAL A 634 14.17 -32.50 7.92
C VAL A 634 12.65 -32.53 7.78
N ARG A 635 11.93 -32.59 8.91
CA ARG A 635 10.47 -32.56 8.93
C ARG A 635 9.96 -31.15 9.21
N GLN A 636 8.97 -30.74 8.43
CA GLN A 636 8.22 -29.53 8.64
C GLN A 636 7.38 -29.62 9.91
N VAL A 637 7.32 -28.51 10.64
CA VAL A 637 6.43 -28.37 11.79
C VAL A 637 5.20 -27.53 11.41
N ALA A 638 4.06 -27.89 12.01
CA ALA A 638 2.84 -27.09 11.92
C ALA A 638 3.13 -25.67 12.44
N ARG A 639 2.45 -24.68 11.85
CA ARG A 639 2.43 -23.34 12.43
C ARG A 639 1.57 -23.37 13.69
N GLN A 640 2.09 -22.79 14.76
CA GLN A 640 1.35 -22.55 15.99
C GLN A 640 0.50 -21.30 15.80
N SER A 641 -0.75 -21.31 16.25
CA SER A 641 -1.60 -20.11 16.22
C SER A 641 -1.03 -19.03 17.13
N ALA A 642 -1.02 -17.80 16.66
CA ALA A 642 -0.60 -16.61 17.37
C ALA A 642 -1.34 -15.38 16.79
N VAL A 643 -1.07 -14.23 17.39
CA VAL A 643 -1.44 -12.92 16.87
C VAL A 643 -0.17 -12.14 16.58
N TRP A 644 -0.20 -11.42 15.47
CA TRP A 644 0.83 -10.49 15.07
C TRP A 644 0.26 -9.07 15.10
N ALA A 645 0.91 -8.18 15.84
CA ALA A 645 0.63 -6.75 15.84
C ALA A 645 1.86 -5.95 15.37
N THR A 646 1.64 -4.89 14.60
CA THR A 646 2.66 -3.90 14.19
C THR A 646 2.23 -2.50 14.58
N PHE A 647 3.18 -1.68 15.02
CA PHE A 647 3.00 -0.26 15.36
C PHE A 647 4.06 0.50 14.59
N ASP A 648 3.63 1.37 13.69
CA ASP A 648 4.53 2.19 12.88
C ASP A 648 5.03 3.41 13.68
N LEU A 649 6.00 4.12 13.14
CA LEU A 649 6.46 5.38 13.72
C LEU A 649 5.35 6.43 13.63
N ASN A 650 5.13 7.15 14.73
CA ASN A 650 4.28 8.33 14.71
C ASN A 650 4.96 9.42 13.88
N GLU A 651 4.27 9.92 12.84
CA GLU A 651 4.83 10.90 11.90
C GLU A 651 5.26 12.22 12.57
N THR A 652 4.68 12.58 13.72
CA THR A 652 5.01 13.80 14.45
C THR A 652 6.20 13.63 15.39
N THR A 653 6.28 12.51 16.11
CA THR A 653 7.34 12.30 17.11
C THR A 653 8.55 11.54 16.55
N GLY A 654 8.37 10.81 15.45
CA GLY A 654 9.36 9.88 14.91
C GLY A 654 9.55 8.62 15.77
N LEU A 655 8.65 8.35 16.72
CA LEU A 655 8.71 7.22 17.65
C LEU A 655 7.44 6.36 17.54
N ALA A 656 7.58 5.04 17.67
CA ALA A 656 6.49 4.09 17.86
C ALA A 656 6.25 3.83 19.34
N SER A 657 4.99 3.78 19.76
CA SER A 657 4.56 3.34 21.08
C SER A 657 3.62 2.13 20.99
N LEU A 658 3.71 1.21 21.95
CA LEU A 658 2.72 0.13 22.08
C LEU A 658 1.35 0.62 22.55
N THR A 659 1.20 1.89 22.92
CA THR A 659 -0.10 2.49 23.26
C THR A 659 -0.76 3.22 22.10
N ASP A 660 -0.03 3.40 20.99
CA ASP A 660 -0.58 3.96 19.76
C ASP A 660 -1.57 3.00 19.11
N ARG A 661 -2.31 3.52 18.12
CA ARG A 661 -3.14 2.66 17.27
C ARG A 661 -2.22 1.74 16.46
N PRO A 662 -2.40 0.41 16.52
CA PRO A 662 -1.61 -0.51 15.71
C PRO A 662 -1.87 -0.27 14.21
N GLN A 663 -0.81 -0.36 13.40
CA GLN A 663 -0.90 -0.36 11.94
C GLN A 663 -1.67 -1.59 11.45
N MET A 664 -1.40 -2.74 12.07
CA MET A 664 -2.08 -4.00 11.79
C MET A 664 -2.09 -4.86 13.04
N ILE A 665 -3.21 -5.54 13.28
CA ILE A 665 -3.27 -6.71 14.15
C ILE A 665 -4.01 -7.80 13.39
N SER A 666 -3.40 -8.97 13.26
CA SER A 666 -4.00 -10.10 12.57
C SER A 666 -3.64 -11.42 13.22
N ARG A 667 -4.52 -12.39 13.05
CA ARG A 667 -4.22 -13.78 13.36
C ARG A 667 -3.10 -14.28 12.45
N THR A 668 -2.16 -15.04 13.01
CA THR A 668 -1.06 -15.61 12.25
C THR A 668 -0.71 -17.01 12.74
N GLY A 669 -0.23 -17.84 11.83
CA GLY A 669 0.52 -19.02 12.15
C GLY A 669 2.02 -18.74 12.23
N ILE A 670 2.66 -19.06 13.36
CA ILE A 670 4.10 -18.89 13.54
C ILE A 670 4.84 -20.22 13.71
N ARG A 671 6.05 -20.31 13.15
CA ARG A 671 7.02 -21.39 13.40
C ARG A 671 8.45 -20.89 13.21
N GLY A 672 9.43 -21.60 13.79
CA GLY A 672 10.83 -21.35 13.51
C GLY A 672 11.17 -21.52 12.02
N ARG A 673 11.91 -20.57 11.47
CA ARG A 673 12.34 -20.57 10.07
C ARG A 673 13.73 -21.17 9.91
N GLY A 674 13.93 -21.79 8.74
CA GLY A 674 15.19 -22.37 8.30
C GLY A 674 15.52 -23.68 9.00
N ALA A 675 16.58 -24.32 8.54
CA ALA A 675 17.03 -25.59 9.09
C ALA A 675 18.22 -25.38 10.02
N PHE A 676 19.34 -24.82 9.53
CA PHE A 676 20.48 -24.49 10.39
C PHE A 676 20.15 -23.39 11.42
N SER A 677 19.37 -22.37 11.02
CA SER A 677 18.94 -21.28 11.91
C SER A 677 18.04 -21.71 13.06
N SER A 678 17.51 -22.94 13.03
CA SER A 678 16.82 -23.50 14.20
C SER A 678 17.77 -23.80 15.37
N THR A 679 19.09 -23.80 15.14
CA THR A 679 20.11 -23.95 16.20
C THR A 679 20.49 -22.63 16.88
N TRP A 680 20.07 -21.48 16.33
CA TRP A 680 20.46 -20.16 16.85
C TRP A 680 19.86 -19.91 18.23
N SER A 681 20.54 -19.18 19.11
CA SER A 681 20.02 -18.85 20.45
C SER A 681 18.66 -18.16 20.35
N GLN A 682 18.55 -17.27 19.37
CA GLN A 682 17.33 -16.57 19.02
C GLN A 682 16.88 -16.92 17.61
N LYS A 683 15.60 -17.22 17.46
CA LYS A 683 15.09 -17.83 16.22
C LYS A 683 14.63 -16.76 15.24
N PRO A 684 14.91 -16.92 13.94
CA PRO A 684 14.07 -16.35 12.91
C PRO A 684 12.76 -17.14 12.82
N TYR A 685 11.69 -16.48 12.40
CA TYR A 685 10.36 -17.07 12.30
C TYR A 685 9.79 -16.96 10.89
N SER A 686 8.97 -17.94 10.55
CA SER A 686 8.10 -17.93 9.37
C SER A 686 6.69 -17.73 9.88
N MET A 687 6.02 -16.74 9.31
CA MET A 687 4.68 -16.33 9.68
C MET A 687 3.77 -16.48 8.47
N GLU A 688 2.52 -16.83 8.70
CA GLU A 688 1.47 -16.85 7.68
C GLU A 688 0.25 -16.21 8.27
N VAL A 689 -0.26 -15.18 7.62
CA VAL A 689 -1.41 -14.44 8.11
C VAL A 689 -2.68 -15.20 7.71
N TRP A 690 -3.60 -15.31 8.66
CA TRP A 690 -4.82 -16.08 8.50
C TRP A 690 -6.06 -15.22 8.69
N ASP A 691 -7.14 -15.59 8.01
CA ASP A 691 -8.48 -15.13 8.32
C ASP A 691 -9.05 -15.88 9.55
N GLU A 692 -10.32 -15.60 9.86
CA GLU A 692 -11.02 -16.25 10.95
C GLU A 692 -11.25 -17.76 10.70
N ASN A 693 -11.35 -18.18 9.45
CA ASN A 693 -11.50 -19.60 9.10
C ASN A 693 -10.18 -20.37 9.19
N GLY A 694 -9.05 -19.67 9.33
CA GLY A 694 -7.70 -20.27 9.30
C GLY A 694 -7.15 -20.42 7.89
N GLU A 695 -7.79 -19.77 6.91
CA GLU A 695 -7.33 -19.68 5.54
C GLU A 695 -6.33 -18.52 5.37
N GLU A 696 -5.48 -18.65 4.37
CA GLU A 696 -4.44 -17.67 4.06
C GLU A 696 -5.04 -16.29 3.71
N LYS A 697 -4.50 -15.22 4.30
CA LYS A 697 -4.95 -13.84 4.10
C LYS A 697 -3.76 -12.93 3.79
N ASP A 698 -3.84 -12.19 2.69
CA ASP A 698 -2.85 -11.16 2.36
C ASP A 698 -3.07 -9.90 3.21
N VAL A 699 -1.98 -9.32 3.74
CA VAL A 699 -2.00 -8.06 4.50
C VAL A 699 -0.83 -7.17 4.13
N ASP A 700 -1.03 -5.85 4.09
CA ASP A 700 0.03 -4.85 3.95
C ASP A 700 0.72 -4.62 5.31
N VAL A 701 2.05 -4.56 5.32
CA VAL A 701 2.83 -4.43 6.54
C VAL A 701 3.87 -3.33 6.36
N LEU A 702 3.76 -2.26 7.17
CA LEU A 702 4.74 -1.15 7.21
C LEU A 702 5.07 -0.60 5.79
N GLY A 703 4.04 -0.46 4.96
CA GLY A 703 4.14 0.05 3.58
C GLY A 703 4.68 -0.95 2.54
N MET A 704 4.93 -2.21 2.92
CA MET A 704 5.23 -3.28 1.96
C MET A 704 3.92 -3.86 1.38
N PRO A 705 3.89 -4.22 0.07
CA PRO A 705 2.70 -4.78 -0.58
C PRO A 705 2.18 -6.05 0.07
N ALA A 706 0.86 -6.22 -0.04
CA ALA A 706 0.14 -7.28 0.59
C ALA A 706 0.71 -8.67 0.30
N HIS A 707 0.91 -9.43 1.38
CA HIS A 707 1.28 -10.84 1.34
C HIS A 707 0.76 -11.53 2.61
N SER A 708 0.53 -12.82 2.50
CA SER A 708 0.26 -13.77 3.57
C SER A 708 1.50 -14.36 4.29
N ASP A 709 2.53 -14.80 3.55
CA ASP A 709 3.76 -15.41 4.07
C ASP A 709 4.85 -14.37 4.32
N TRP A 710 5.19 -14.21 5.60
CA TRP A 710 6.22 -13.29 6.06
C TRP A 710 7.35 -14.02 6.78
N VAL A 711 8.51 -13.36 6.81
CA VAL A 711 9.68 -13.80 7.56
C VAL A 711 10.03 -12.72 8.58
N LEU A 712 10.24 -13.17 9.81
CA LEU A 712 10.83 -12.37 10.87
C LEU A 712 12.27 -12.85 11.08
N TYR A 713 13.25 -12.14 10.51
CA TYR A 713 14.65 -12.53 10.51
C TYR A 713 15.44 -11.86 11.64
N TYR A 714 16.11 -12.68 12.45
CA TYR A 714 17.01 -12.21 13.50
C TYR A 714 18.42 -12.07 12.94
N PRO A 715 19.00 -10.85 12.87
CA PRO A 715 20.41 -10.66 12.55
C PRO A 715 21.28 -11.03 13.75
N ASP A 716 21.68 -12.30 13.80
CA ASP A 716 22.47 -12.83 14.91
C ASP A 716 23.95 -12.43 14.76
N ILE A 717 24.43 -11.65 15.74
CA ILE A 717 25.77 -11.03 15.69
C ILE A 717 26.93 -12.02 15.89
N ASP A 718 26.64 -13.30 16.17
CA ASP A 718 27.68 -14.32 16.22
C ASP A 718 28.46 -14.33 14.91
N ARG A 719 29.79 -14.45 15.01
CA ARG A 719 30.72 -14.42 13.86
C ARG A 719 30.35 -15.38 12.73
N ASN A 720 29.59 -16.44 13.05
CA ASN A 720 29.18 -17.48 12.12
C ASN A 720 27.78 -17.34 11.51
N LYS A 721 27.13 -16.17 11.65
CA LYS A 721 25.75 -15.93 11.24
C LYS A 721 25.62 -14.62 10.48
N ASP A 722 25.34 -13.50 11.16
CA ASP A 722 25.25 -12.16 10.57
C ASP A 722 25.90 -11.11 11.48
N PRO A 723 27.24 -11.15 11.67
CA PRO A 723 27.98 -10.28 12.58
C PRO A 723 27.83 -8.78 12.31
N SER A 724 27.55 -8.37 11.07
CA SER A 724 27.30 -6.94 10.76
C SER A 724 25.85 -6.52 10.99
N MET A 725 24.98 -7.48 11.26
CA MET A 725 23.52 -7.41 11.25
C MET A 725 22.87 -7.17 9.88
N MET A 726 23.64 -7.06 8.79
CA MET A 726 23.13 -6.55 7.51
C MET A 726 23.44 -7.45 6.30
N PHE A 727 23.97 -8.67 6.44
CA PHE A 727 24.42 -9.41 5.24
C PHE A 727 23.29 -9.78 4.29
N ASN A 728 22.18 -10.27 4.82
CA ASN A 728 21.02 -10.57 3.99
C ASN A 728 20.39 -9.28 3.45
N THR A 729 20.13 -8.32 4.35
CA THR A 729 19.38 -7.11 4.04
C THR A 729 20.14 -6.16 3.12
N PHE A 730 21.47 -6.09 3.20
CA PHE A 730 22.32 -5.35 2.27
C PHE A 730 22.14 -5.83 0.84
N MET A 731 22.18 -7.16 0.61
CA MET A 731 22.05 -7.72 -0.72
C MET A 731 20.64 -7.56 -1.29
N TYR A 732 19.62 -7.58 -0.45
CA TYR A 732 18.24 -7.35 -0.88
C TYR A 732 18.06 -5.89 -1.29
N GLU A 733 18.54 -4.96 -0.47
CA GLU A 733 18.48 -3.53 -0.75
C GLU A 733 19.32 -3.14 -1.98
N LEU A 734 20.50 -3.74 -2.14
CA LEU A 734 21.33 -3.57 -3.34
C LEU A 734 20.59 -4.03 -4.61
N SER A 735 19.93 -5.18 -4.56
CA SER A 735 19.13 -5.68 -5.68
C SER A 735 17.98 -4.73 -6.02
N ASN A 736 17.23 -4.27 -5.01
CA ASN A 736 16.11 -3.35 -5.20
C ASN A 736 16.59 -2.01 -5.80
N ASN A 737 17.72 -1.48 -5.34
CA ASN A 737 18.33 -0.26 -5.88
C ASN A 737 18.87 -0.40 -7.31
N MET A 738 19.02 -1.63 -7.80
CA MET A 738 19.33 -1.91 -9.20
C MET A 738 18.08 -2.06 -10.08
N GLY A 739 16.88 -1.86 -9.52
CA GLY A 739 15.61 -2.03 -10.21
C GLY A 739 15.15 -3.49 -10.31
N ARG A 740 15.74 -4.40 -9.52
CA ARG A 740 15.37 -5.81 -9.51
C ARG A 740 14.78 -6.20 -8.18
N TYR A 741 13.57 -6.74 -8.22
CA TYR A 741 12.91 -7.23 -7.04
C TYR A 741 13.82 -8.17 -6.23
N ALA A 742 14.01 -7.83 -4.97
CA ALA A 742 14.34 -8.73 -3.88
C ALA A 742 13.37 -8.48 -2.74
N ALA A 743 13.28 -9.41 -1.80
CA ALA A 743 12.39 -9.26 -0.65
C ALA A 743 12.67 -7.93 0.05
N ARG A 744 11.65 -7.07 0.15
CA ARG A 744 11.77 -5.78 0.83
C ARG A 744 11.88 -6.01 2.32
N ILE A 745 12.58 -5.11 3.00
CA ILE A 745 12.82 -5.22 4.43
C ILE A 745 12.24 -4.03 5.18
N ARG A 746 11.81 -4.29 6.42
CA ARG A 746 11.54 -3.28 7.43
C ARG A 746 12.18 -3.69 8.75
N TRP A 747 12.99 -2.82 9.32
CA TRP A 747 13.56 -3.03 10.64
C TRP A 747 12.51 -2.79 11.71
N VAL A 748 12.42 -3.70 12.68
CA VAL A 748 11.50 -3.61 13.80
C VAL A 748 12.19 -4.00 15.10
N GLU A 749 11.68 -3.47 16.21
CA GLU A 749 11.97 -4.01 17.53
C GLU A 749 10.85 -4.99 17.92
N ALA A 750 11.21 -6.27 18.03
CA ALA A 750 10.25 -7.36 18.16
C ALA A 750 10.11 -7.86 19.60
N PHE A 751 8.86 -8.18 19.97
CA PHE A 751 8.46 -8.83 21.20
C PHE A 751 7.79 -10.16 20.86
N VAL A 752 8.13 -11.22 21.57
CA VAL A 752 7.54 -12.55 21.38
C VAL A 752 7.13 -13.12 22.73
N ASN A 753 5.85 -12.94 23.07
CA ASN A 753 5.24 -13.48 24.27
C ASN A 753 4.74 -14.91 24.02
N THR A 754 5.29 -15.85 24.79
CA THR A 754 4.91 -17.27 24.70
C THR A 754 4.35 -17.85 26.00
N ASN A 755 4.20 -17.02 27.03
CA ASN A 755 3.89 -17.48 28.38
C ASN A 755 2.40 -17.27 28.76
N GLY A 756 1.66 -16.46 27.98
CA GLY A 756 0.23 -16.21 28.17
C GLY A 756 -0.12 -15.16 29.23
N GLY A 757 0.88 -14.57 29.88
CA GLY A 757 0.74 -13.40 30.75
C GLY A 757 0.72 -12.09 29.98
N ASP A 758 0.71 -10.97 30.70
CA ASP A 758 0.81 -9.63 30.11
C ASP A 758 2.13 -9.50 29.32
N LEU A 759 2.07 -8.83 28.18
CA LEU A 759 3.26 -8.49 27.42
C LEU A 759 4.14 -7.53 28.25
N SER A 760 5.40 -7.90 28.44
CA SER A 760 6.35 -7.16 29.27
C SER A 760 7.68 -6.90 28.56
N LEU A 761 8.55 -6.08 29.15
CA LEU A 761 9.88 -5.84 28.58
C LEU A 761 10.74 -7.12 28.52
N ALA A 762 10.45 -8.14 29.35
CA ALA A 762 11.11 -9.44 29.28
C ALA A 762 10.76 -10.25 28.02
N ASP A 763 9.68 -9.90 27.33
CA ASP A 763 9.27 -10.53 26.07
C ASP A 763 9.97 -9.93 24.85
N ARG A 764 10.72 -8.84 25.04
CA ARG A 764 11.58 -8.25 24.02
C ARG A 764 12.57 -9.30 23.51
N ARG A 765 12.70 -9.36 22.20
CA ARG A 765 13.67 -10.21 21.49
C ARG A 765 14.75 -9.36 20.82
N GLY A 766 14.49 -8.11 20.47
CA GLY A 766 15.50 -7.20 19.95
C GLY A 766 15.21 -6.79 18.51
N VAL A 767 16.24 -6.43 17.75
CA VAL A 767 16.08 -5.94 16.38
C VAL A 767 15.91 -7.13 15.43
N TYR A 768 14.91 -7.02 14.57
CA TYR A 768 14.62 -7.98 13.50
C TYR A 768 14.36 -7.24 12.20
N ALA A 769 14.59 -7.92 11.07
CA ALA A 769 14.06 -7.51 9.78
C ALA A 769 12.81 -8.33 9.46
N ILE A 770 11.70 -7.65 9.15
CA ILE A 770 10.52 -8.25 8.53
C ILE A 770 10.70 -8.20 7.03
N PHE A 771 10.41 -9.29 6.32
CA PHE A 771 10.35 -9.29 4.87
C PHE A 771 9.39 -10.35 4.33
N GLU A 772 8.83 -10.10 3.14
CA GLU A 772 7.99 -11.06 2.45
C GLU A 772 8.77 -12.30 1.98
N LYS A 773 8.10 -13.45 1.92
CA LYS A 773 8.69 -14.64 1.28
C LYS A 773 8.74 -14.44 -0.23
N VAL A 774 9.79 -14.96 -0.87
CA VAL A 774 9.87 -15.01 -2.34
C VAL A 774 8.72 -15.87 -2.89
N SER A 775 7.92 -15.28 -3.77
CA SER A 775 6.71 -15.88 -4.30
C SER A 775 6.21 -15.13 -5.54
N ARG A 776 5.29 -15.76 -6.26
CA ARG A 776 4.50 -15.14 -7.35
C ARG A 776 3.53 -14.10 -6.77
N GLY A 777 3.43 -12.92 -7.36
CA GLY A 777 2.48 -11.89 -6.95
C GLY A 777 2.84 -10.48 -7.43
N LYS A 778 1.85 -9.58 -7.32
CA LYS A 778 1.99 -8.17 -7.70
C LYS A 778 3.10 -7.48 -6.89
N GLY A 779 3.93 -6.68 -7.54
CA GLY A 779 5.08 -6.01 -6.93
C GLY A 779 6.15 -6.97 -6.41
N ARG A 780 6.18 -8.21 -6.93
CA ARG A 780 7.15 -9.29 -6.63
C ARG A 780 7.58 -9.97 -7.93
N LEU A 781 7.29 -11.26 -8.09
CA LEU A 781 7.44 -12.01 -9.35
C LEU A 781 6.07 -12.10 -10.03
N GLU A 782 5.86 -11.26 -11.04
CA GLU A 782 4.58 -11.19 -11.75
C GLU A 782 4.58 -12.15 -12.95
N PHE A 783 3.78 -13.21 -12.83
CA PHE A 783 3.48 -14.14 -13.92
C PHE A 783 2.17 -14.89 -13.63
N ASP A 784 1.54 -15.42 -14.68
CA ASP A 784 0.31 -16.21 -14.57
C ASP A 784 0.60 -17.62 -14.04
N LYS A 785 -0.37 -18.20 -13.33
CA LYS A 785 -0.22 -19.56 -12.79
C LYS A 785 -0.13 -20.56 -13.95
N LEU A 786 0.85 -21.47 -13.90
CA LEU A 786 0.93 -22.60 -14.83
C LEU A 786 -0.41 -23.37 -14.88
N THR A 787 -0.98 -23.49 -16.08
CA THR A 787 -2.22 -24.23 -16.32
C THR A 787 -2.07 -25.71 -15.95
N GLU A 788 -3.17 -26.41 -15.68
CA GLU A 788 -3.12 -27.83 -15.26
C GLU A 788 -2.57 -28.76 -16.35
N ASP A 789 -2.76 -28.39 -17.62
CA ASP A 789 -2.20 -29.05 -18.79
C ASP A 789 -0.75 -28.64 -19.09
N GLY A 790 -0.19 -27.68 -18.35
CA GLY A 790 1.20 -27.24 -18.45
C GLY A 790 1.53 -26.39 -19.68
N THR A 791 0.54 -25.88 -20.41
CA THR A 791 0.75 -25.20 -21.70
C THR A 791 0.92 -23.68 -21.61
N GLU A 792 0.30 -23.02 -20.62
CA GLU A 792 0.30 -21.56 -20.46
C GLU A 792 0.69 -21.14 -19.03
N GLY A 793 1.24 -19.93 -18.90
CA GLY A 793 1.71 -19.36 -17.64
C GLY A 793 3.18 -19.65 -17.29
N GLY A 794 3.53 -19.32 -16.06
CA GLY A 794 4.88 -19.39 -15.53
C GLY A 794 5.03 -20.30 -14.31
N TRP A 795 6.28 -20.50 -13.90
CA TRP A 795 6.64 -21.33 -12.75
C TRP A 795 7.84 -20.77 -11.99
N LEU A 796 7.91 -21.07 -10.69
CA LEU A 796 8.99 -20.71 -9.79
C LEU A 796 9.59 -21.98 -9.17
N LEU A 797 10.90 -22.11 -9.27
CA LEU A 797 11.67 -23.20 -8.68
C LEU A 797 12.58 -22.69 -7.57
N GLY A 798 12.88 -23.55 -6.62
CA GLY A 798 13.89 -23.34 -5.59
C GLY A 798 15.10 -24.23 -5.85
N LEU A 799 16.22 -23.65 -6.26
CA LEU A 799 17.49 -24.37 -6.33
C LEU A 799 18.06 -24.46 -4.91
N ASN A 800 17.79 -25.57 -4.23
CA ASN A 800 18.10 -25.73 -2.81
C ASN A 800 18.27 -27.21 -2.43
N ARG A 801 18.56 -27.47 -1.16
CA ARG A 801 18.41 -28.80 -0.57
C ARG A 801 16.98 -29.30 -0.73
N MET A 802 16.81 -30.62 -0.63
CA MET A 802 15.51 -31.29 -0.70
C MET A 802 14.51 -30.64 0.26
N ASP A 803 13.30 -30.41 -0.24
CA ASP A 803 12.20 -29.89 0.58
C ASP A 803 11.97 -30.73 1.84
N PRO A 804 11.58 -30.08 2.95
CA PRO A 804 11.28 -30.80 4.17
C PRO A 804 10.12 -31.77 3.96
N ILE A 805 10.06 -32.82 4.77
CA ILE A 805 8.87 -33.68 4.86
C ILE A 805 7.70 -32.78 5.28
N PRO A 806 6.57 -32.75 4.55
CA PRO A 806 5.43 -31.89 4.87
C PRO A 806 4.87 -32.20 6.27
N VAL A 807 4.07 -31.28 6.82
CA VAL A 807 3.51 -31.40 8.17
C VAL A 807 2.72 -32.71 8.34
N GLY A 808 1.86 -33.04 7.37
CA GLY A 808 1.07 -34.28 7.35
C GLY A 808 1.86 -35.55 7.01
N GLY A 809 3.14 -35.43 6.63
CA GLY A 809 3.91 -36.55 6.09
C GLY A 809 3.53 -36.92 4.66
N TYR A 810 4.01 -38.05 4.20
CA TYR A 810 3.66 -38.62 2.88
C TYR A 810 2.52 -39.65 3.02
N PRO A 811 1.68 -39.83 1.99
CA PRO A 811 1.66 -39.09 0.73
C PRO A 811 1.18 -37.63 0.88
N THR A 812 1.61 -36.78 -0.04
CA THR A 812 1.21 -35.36 -0.15
C THR A 812 -0.13 -35.21 -0.88
N GLU A 813 -0.63 -33.98 -1.04
CA GLU A 813 -1.93 -33.69 -1.67
C GLU A 813 -2.03 -34.22 -3.10
N ASN A 814 -0.94 -34.18 -3.87
CA ASN A 814 -0.86 -34.79 -5.21
C ASN A 814 -0.61 -36.31 -5.18
N GLY A 815 -0.70 -36.97 -4.02
CA GLY A 815 -0.46 -38.41 -3.86
C GLY A 815 1.02 -38.80 -3.82
N SER A 816 1.96 -37.86 -3.92
CA SER A 816 3.38 -38.20 -3.96
C SER A 816 3.88 -38.72 -2.63
N THR A 817 4.65 -39.82 -2.66
CA THR A 817 5.20 -40.50 -1.47
C THR A 817 6.61 -40.05 -1.09
N ARG A 818 7.17 -39.08 -1.82
CA ARG A 818 8.51 -38.54 -1.63
C ARG A 818 8.58 -37.09 -2.14
N PRO A 819 9.58 -36.29 -1.73
CA PRO A 819 9.76 -34.94 -2.25
C PRO A 819 9.77 -34.91 -3.79
N GLN A 820 9.18 -33.88 -4.37
CA GLN A 820 9.24 -33.63 -5.81
C GLN A 820 10.37 -32.65 -6.10
N LEU A 821 11.41 -33.13 -6.80
CA LEU A 821 12.59 -32.37 -7.19
C LEU A 821 13.23 -33.00 -8.44
N PHE A 822 14.15 -32.30 -9.09
CA PHE A 822 14.88 -32.88 -10.23
C PHE A 822 16.26 -32.23 -10.46
N HIS A 823 17.03 -32.86 -11.35
CA HIS A 823 18.22 -32.29 -11.98
C HIS A 823 17.98 -32.24 -13.50
N THR A 824 18.61 -31.29 -14.18
CA THR A 824 18.62 -31.25 -15.64
C THR A 824 19.79 -32.06 -16.20
N TRP A 825 19.79 -32.32 -17.52
CA TRP A 825 20.71 -33.25 -18.16
C TRP A 825 22.14 -32.70 -18.32
N GLY A 826 22.32 -31.40 -18.13
CA GLY A 826 23.63 -30.75 -18.11
C GLY A 826 24.37 -30.84 -19.46
N PRO A 827 25.67 -30.55 -19.53
CA PRO A 827 26.39 -30.37 -20.80
C PRO A 827 26.61 -31.62 -21.64
N ASN A 828 26.75 -32.81 -21.05
CA ASN A 828 27.01 -34.03 -21.80
C ASN A 828 25.72 -34.74 -22.23
N ARG A 829 24.55 -34.23 -21.84
CA ARG A 829 23.22 -34.78 -22.17
C ARG A 829 23.05 -36.25 -21.79
N ILE A 830 23.79 -36.70 -20.78
CA ILE A 830 23.64 -38.03 -20.21
C ILE A 830 22.81 -37.84 -18.94
N SER A 831 21.51 -38.09 -18.99
CA SER A 831 20.70 -38.21 -17.77
C SER A 831 21.12 -39.47 -17.04
N GLN A 832 22.17 -39.36 -16.21
CA GLN A 832 22.75 -40.51 -15.50
C GLN A 832 21.88 -40.93 -14.32
N THR A 833 20.96 -40.06 -13.92
CA THR A 833 20.03 -40.29 -12.83
C THR A 833 18.59 -40.07 -13.29
N SER A 834 17.65 -40.78 -12.65
CA SER A 834 16.22 -40.53 -12.84
C SER A 834 15.79 -39.33 -12.00
N ALA A 835 14.75 -38.63 -12.45
CA ALA A 835 14.17 -37.52 -11.70
C ALA A 835 13.85 -37.94 -10.25
N ASN A 836 14.26 -37.11 -9.28
CA ASN A 836 14.21 -37.36 -7.83
C ASN A 836 15.32 -38.27 -7.22
N SER A 837 16.41 -38.55 -7.93
CA SER A 837 17.58 -39.26 -7.39
C SER A 837 18.74 -38.31 -7.05
N ALA A 838 19.61 -38.70 -6.12
CA ALA A 838 20.84 -37.95 -5.80
C ALA A 838 21.76 -37.88 -7.03
N GLY A 839 22.25 -36.69 -7.37
CA GLY A 839 23.00 -36.46 -8.61
C GLY A 839 24.33 -37.21 -8.66
N SER A 840 24.65 -37.75 -9.84
CA SER A 840 25.96 -38.30 -10.21
C SER A 840 26.31 -37.85 -11.62
N GLY A 841 27.59 -37.61 -11.92
CA GLY A 841 27.99 -37.17 -13.25
C GLY A 841 27.95 -35.65 -13.43
N ASP A 842 27.43 -35.19 -14.57
CA ASP A 842 27.45 -33.78 -14.96
C ASP A 842 26.09 -33.05 -14.90
N ASP A 843 25.07 -33.73 -14.36
CA ASP A 843 23.73 -33.21 -14.01
C ASP A 843 23.79 -31.86 -13.28
N ILE A 844 22.81 -30.98 -13.53
CA ILE A 844 22.72 -29.64 -12.89
C ILE A 844 21.54 -29.60 -11.92
N PRO A 845 21.71 -29.07 -10.68
CA PRO A 845 22.92 -28.44 -10.14
C PRO A 845 24.03 -29.44 -9.74
N ARG A 846 25.30 -29.05 -9.96
CA ARG A 846 26.49 -29.86 -9.65
C ARG A 846 26.90 -29.82 -8.18
N GLN A 847 25.94 -30.10 -7.32
CA GLN A 847 26.08 -30.16 -5.86
C GLN A 847 25.35 -31.41 -5.36
N SER A 848 26.05 -32.28 -4.61
CA SER A 848 25.53 -33.60 -4.23
C SER A 848 24.24 -33.60 -3.41
N ASN A 849 23.87 -32.46 -2.82
CA ASN A 849 22.62 -32.25 -2.09
C ASN A 849 21.83 -31.01 -2.56
N GLY A 850 22.13 -30.46 -3.74
CA GLY A 850 21.36 -29.39 -4.36
C GLY A 850 20.41 -29.95 -5.40
N TYR A 851 19.22 -29.38 -5.51
CA TYR A 851 18.16 -29.84 -6.40
C TYR A 851 17.33 -28.66 -6.90
N LEU A 852 16.66 -28.81 -8.04
CA LEU A 852 15.53 -27.95 -8.42
C LEU A 852 14.26 -28.47 -7.73
N ASN A 853 13.76 -27.73 -6.74
CA ASN A 853 12.49 -27.98 -6.06
C ASN A 853 11.38 -27.13 -6.70
N PHE A 854 10.13 -27.58 -6.59
CA PHE A 854 8.98 -26.88 -7.14
C PHE A 854 8.34 -25.98 -6.07
N ASP A 855 8.45 -24.66 -6.23
CA ASP A 855 7.87 -23.67 -5.30
C ASP A 855 6.51 -23.18 -5.78
N ASN A 856 6.36 -22.87 -7.08
CA ASN A 856 5.08 -22.52 -7.71
C ASN A 856 4.95 -23.17 -9.10
N PRO A 857 4.04 -24.14 -9.31
CA PRO A 857 3.26 -24.84 -8.29
C PRO A 857 4.14 -25.56 -7.25
N SER A 858 3.68 -25.67 -6.00
CA SER A 858 4.44 -26.37 -4.95
C SER A 858 4.62 -27.86 -5.28
N GLY A 859 5.77 -28.45 -4.92
CA GLY A 859 6.05 -29.87 -5.08
C GLY A 859 5.03 -30.81 -4.41
N TYR A 860 4.27 -30.33 -3.43
CA TYR A 860 3.19 -31.11 -2.80
C TYR A 860 1.87 -31.12 -3.59
N ARG A 861 1.73 -30.22 -4.58
CA ARG A 861 0.50 -29.95 -5.34
C ARG A 861 0.67 -30.05 -6.86
N ILE A 862 1.90 -29.99 -7.37
CA ILE A 862 2.19 -30.05 -8.80
C ILE A 862 1.62 -31.34 -9.43
N THR A 863 0.98 -31.22 -10.60
CA THR A 863 0.46 -32.37 -11.34
C THR A 863 1.56 -33.06 -12.16
N ALA A 864 1.32 -34.31 -12.58
CA ALA A 864 2.27 -35.02 -13.46
C ALA A 864 2.48 -34.29 -14.80
N THR A 865 1.42 -33.70 -15.36
CA THR A 865 1.47 -32.94 -16.61
C THR A 865 2.28 -31.65 -16.46
N GLN A 866 2.02 -30.86 -15.42
CA GLN A 866 2.79 -29.65 -15.12
C GLN A 866 4.27 -29.96 -14.90
N ARG A 867 4.58 -31.03 -14.17
CA ARG A 867 5.96 -31.47 -13.96
C ARG A 867 6.64 -31.81 -15.29
N ALA A 868 5.99 -32.61 -16.13
CA ALA A 868 6.53 -32.99 -17.43
C ALA A 868 6.82 -31.76 -18.29
N ALA A 869 5.89 -30.80 -18.36
CA ALA A 869 6.08 -29.56 -19.11
C ALA A 869 7.32 -28.76 -18.65
N ILE A 870 7.58 -28.68 -17.34
CA ILE A 870 8.76 -27.98 -16.80
C ILE A 870 10.04 -28.76 -17.14
N GLU A 871 10.06 -30.07 -16.93
CA GLU A 871 11.24 -30.91 -17.22
C GLU A 871 11.55 -30.92 -18.73
N ASP A 872 10.54 -31.06 -19.59
CA ASP A 872 10.68 -31.04 -21.05
C ASP A 872 11.17 -29.67 -21.54
N TRP A 873 10.70 -28.56 -20.95
CA TRP A 873 11.22 -27.23 -21.26
C TRP A 873 12.73 -27.11 -21.00
N PHE A 874 13.23 -27.69 -19.90
CA PHE A 874 14.68 -27.71 -19.63
C PHE A 874 15.44 -28.59 -20.62
N VAL A 875 14.85 -29.70 -21.08
CA VAL A 875 15.44 -30.53 -22.14
C VAL A 875 15.58 -29.73 -23.43
N GLU A 876 14.53 -29.05 -23.88
CA GLU A 876 14.56 -28.20 -25.08
C GLU A 876 15.57 -27.06 -24.97
N PHE A 877 15.59 -26.38 -23.82
CA PHE A 877 16.57 -25.33 -23.55
C PHE A 877 18.01 -25.87 -23.63
N GLU A 878 18.28 -27.02 -23.01
CA GLU A 878 19.60 -27.64 -23.00
C GLU A 878 19.98 -28.27 -24.36
N ASP A 879 19.01 -28.67 -25.19
CA ASP A 879 19.22 -29.04 -26.61
C ASP A 879 19.85 -27.89 -27.36
N VAL A 880 19.25 -26.71 -27.28
CA VAL A 880 19.77 -25.52 -27.94
C VAL A 880 21.07 -25.04 -27.30
N LEU A 881 21.15 -24.95 -25.96
CA LEU A 881 22.33 -24.40 -25.27
C LEU A 881 23.62 -25.21 -25.55
N TYR A 882 23.49 -26.54 -25.69
CA TYR A 882 24.64 -27.44 -25.88
C TYR A 882 24.85 -27.90 -27.33
N ASP A 883 23.99 -27.52 -28.28
CA ASP A 883 24.28 -27.66 -29.70
C ASP A 883 25.27 -26.58 -30.16
N ASN A 884 26.51 -27.00 -30.49
CA ASN A 884 27.56 -26.07 -30.93
C ASN A 884 27.26 -25.32 -32.24
N SER A 885 26.29 -25.78 -33.03
CA SER A 885 25.90 -25.16 -34.30
C SER A 885 24.76 -24.15 -34.17
N GLU A 886 23.95 -24.23 -33.12
CA GLU A 886 22.73 -23.41 -32.97
C GLU A 886 22.79 -22.46 -31.77
N TRP A 887 23.53 -22.79 -30.70
CA TRP A 887 23.41 -22.08 -29.42
C TRP A 887 23.66 -20.56 -29.47
N LEU A 888 24.49 -20.07 -30.40
CA LEU A 888 24.77 -18.64 -30.60
C LEU A 888 23.87 -17.96 -31.65
N ASP A 889 22.94 -18.68 -32.27
CA ASP A 889 22.03 -18.08 -33.23
C ASP A 889 21.19 -16.97 -32.55
N PRO A 890 21.12 -15.76 -33.12
CA PRO A 890 20.48 -14.63 -32.46
C PRO A 890 18.95 -14.77 -32.33
N ILE A 891 18.33 -15.68 -33.08
CA ILE A 891 16.88 -15.90 -33.09
C ILE A 891 16.52 -17.20 -32.38
N ASN A 892 17.25 -18.28 -32.68
CA ASN A 892 16.93 -19.64 -32.25
C ASN A 892 17.85 -20.15 -31.12
N GLY A 893 18.96 -19.46 -30.85
CA GLY A 893 19.93 -19.84 -29.83
C GLY A 893 19.42 -19.64 -28.40
N TYR A 894 20.31 -19.78 -27.41
CA TYR A 894 19.92 -19.85 -26.00
C TYR A 894 19.16 -18.61 -25.48
N ARG A 895 19.37 -17.44 -26.11
CA ARG A 895 18.72 -16.16 -25.74
C ARG A 895 17.19 -16.17 -25.96
N LYS A 896 16.68 -17.13 -26.75
CA LYS A 896 15.25 -17.41 -26.87
C LYS A 896 14.67 -17.97 -25.56
N TYR A 897 15.46 -18.74 -24.82
CA TYR A 897 15.01 -19.51 -23.65
C TYR A 897 15.34 -18.86 -22.31
N LEU A 898 16.33 -17.98 -22.22
CA LEU A 898 16.67 -17.31 -20.96
C LEU A 898 16.96 -15.83 -21.17
N ASP A 899 16.80 -15.05 -20.10
CA ASP A 899 17.20 -13.65 -20.05
C ASP A 899 18.66 -13.52 -19.61
N PRO A 900 19.61 -13.16 -20.50
CA PRO A 900 21.03 -13.11 -20.14
C PRO A 900 21.36 -12.10 -19.06
N GLU A 901 20.62 -10.99 -18.98
CA GLU A 901 20.87 -9.91 -18.02
C GLU A 901 20.63 -10.41 -16.59
N ASP A 902 19.52 -11.13 -16.36
CA ASP A 902 19.18 -11.69 -15.05
C ASP A 902 20.27 -12.64 -14.52
N PHE A 903 20.82 -13.48 -15.41
CA PHE A 903 21.90 -14.41 -15.08
C PHE A 903 23.22 -13.68 -14.81
N VAL A 904 23.58 -12.72 -15.65
CA VAL A 904 24.77 -11.88 -15.46
C VAL A 904 24.73 -11.18 -14.10
N GLU A 905 23.62 -10.58 -13.74
CA GLU A 905 23.50 -9.80 -12.50
C GLU A 905 23.46 -10.69 -11.27
N TYR A 906 22.79 -11.84 -11.34
CA TYR A 906 22.87 -12.82 -10.26
C TYR A 906 24.31 -13.34 -10.10
N PHE A 907 25.06 -13.52 -11.20
CA PHE A 907 26.47 -13.85 -11.14
C PHE A 907 27.30 -12.74 -10.49
N ILE A 908 27.01 -11.47 -10.80
CA ILE A 908 27.63 -10.31 -10.16
C ILE A 908 27.40 -10.32 -8.64
N PHE A 909 26.16 -10.50 -8.19
CA PHE A 909 25.83 -10.54 -6.76
C PHE A 909 26.62 -11.59 -5.99
N ASN A 910 26.67 -12.81 -6.53
CA ASN A 910 27.38 -13.90 -5.90
C ASN A 910 28.90 -13.71 -5.94
N ASN A 911 29.46 -13.00 -6.93
CA ASN A 911 30.88 -12.67 -6.96
C ASN A 911 31.25 -11.47 -6.09
N LEU A 912 30.38 -10.46 -5.98
CA LEU A 912 30.58 -9.30 -5.11
C LEU A 912 30.55 -9.71 -3.64
N SER A 913 29.56 -10.49 -3.23
CA SER A 913 29.50 -11.03 -1.86
C SER A 913 30.43 -12.23 -1.66
N ARG A 914 30.89 -12.86 -2.75
CA ARG A 914 31.47 -14.21 -2.74
C ARG A 914 30.61 -15.16 -1.88
N ASN A 915 29.31 -15.21 -2.18
CA ASN A 915 28.33 -16.02 -1.46
C ASN A 915 28.69 -17.51 -1.58
N GLY A 916 28.93 -18.14 -0.44
CA GLY A 916 29.31 -19.53 -0.34
C GLY A 916 28.15 -20.52 -0.41
N ASP A 917 26.90 -20.08 -0.51
CA ASP A 917 25.76 -20.92 -0.94
C ASP A 917 25.37 -20.61 -2.40
N GLY A 918 25.66 -19.40 -2.85
CA GLY A 918 25.52 -18.94 -4.23
C GLY A 918 26.07 -19.90 -5.29
N MET A 919 25.32 -20.04 -6.39
CA MET A 919 25.61 -20.95 -7.50
C MET A 919 25.70 -22.43 -7.11
N LEU A 920 25.23 -22.81 -5.90
CA LEU A 920 25.05 -24.19 -5.46
C LEU A 920 23.63 -24.46 -4.97
N ILE A 921 23.10 -23.55 -4.13
CA ILE A 921 21.81 -23.62 -3.44
C ILE A 921 21.35 -22.19 -3.07
N SER A 922 20.15 -22.05 -2.52
CA SER A 922 19.54 -20.77 -2.14
C SER A 922 19.38 -19.81 -3.33
N MET A 923 18.87 -20.34 -4.45
CA MET A 923 18.58 -19.55 -5.66
C MET A 923 17.17 -19.83 -6.16
N PHE A 924 16.61 -18.88 -6.91
CA PHE A 924 15.26 -18.98 -7.46
C PHE A 924 15.26 -18.84 -8.99
N PRO A 925 15.39 -19.95 -9.74
CA PRO A 925 15.10 -19.95 -11.17
C PRO A 925 13.59 -19.89 -11.39
N TRP A 926 13.13 -19.06 -12.32
CA TRP A 926 11.72 -18.96 -12.65
C TRP A 926 11.51 -18.63 -14.12
N LYS A 927 10.33 -18.99 -14.65
CA LYS A 927 9.92 -18.65 -16.00
C LYS A 927 8.64 -17.84 -15.93
N GLY A 928 8.64 -16.67 -16.55
CA GLY A 928 7.46 -15.83 -16.68
C GLY A 928 6.61 -16.18 -17.90
N ASP A 929 5.66 -15.30 -18.20
CA ASP A 929 4.76 -15.42 -19.35
C ASP A 929 5.47 -15.13 -20.68
N ASP A 930 6.61 -14.45 -20.63
CA ASP A 930 7.51 -14.20 -21.77
C ASP A 930 8.25 -15.46 -22.26
N GLY A 931 8.08 -16.58 -21.56
CA GLY A 931 8.67 -17.85 -21.94
C GLY A 931 10.13 -18.03 -21.54
N LYS A 932 10.76 -17.04 -20.91
CA LYS A 932 12.19 -17.05 -20.61
C LYS A 932 12.48 -17.45 -19.17
N LEU A 933 13.52 -18.26 -19.00
CA LEU A 933 14.13 -18.54 -17.71
C LEU A 933 14.89 -17.31 -17.21
N ARG A 934 14.63 -17.00 -15.95
CA ARG A 934 15.16 -15.87 -15.20
C ARG A 934 15.81 -16.39 -13.92
N MET A 935 16.76 -15.62 -13.38
CA MET A 935 17.49 -15.98 -12.17
C MET A 935 17.34 -14.90 -11.10
N GLY A 936 16.76 -15.26 -9.96
CA GLY A 936 16.50 -14.35 -8.85
C GLY A 936 15.06 -14.46 -8.36
N PRO A 937 14.70 -13.82 -7.24
CA PRO A 937 15.41 -12.73 -6.58
C PRO A 937 16.61 -13.16 -5.71
N ALA A 938 17.36 -12.20 -5.20
CA ALA A 938 18.43 -12.43 -4.23
C ALA A 938 17.90 -13.03 -2.92
N TRP A 939 18.59 -14.03 -2.37
CA TRP A 939 18.19 -14.73 -1.14
C TRP A 939 19.38 -15.38 -0.41
N ASP A 940 19.35 -15.37 0.93
CA ASP A 940 20.27 -16.14 1.80
C ASP A 940 21.77 -15.85 1.54
N TYR A 941 22.15 -14.58 1.69
CA TYR A 941 23.50 -14.05 1.49
C TYR A 941 24.33 -13.96 2.78
N ASN A 942 23.81 -14.41 3.91
CA ASN A 942 24.55 -14.43 5.18
C ASN A 942 25.75 -15.40 5.19
N TRP A 943 25.85 -16.33 4.22
CA TRP A 943 27.02 -17.22 4.05
C TRP A 943 28.09 -16.66 3.09
N SER A 944 28.41 -15.37 3.19
CA SER A 944 29.37 -14.66 2.30
C SER A 944 30.85 -14.87 2.70
N SER A 945 31.80 -14.66 1.78
CA SER A 945 33.25 -14.88 2.08
C SER A 945 33.85 -13.89 3.08
N TYR A 946 33.15 -12.80 3.37
CA TYR A 946 33.44 -11.97 4.53
C TYR A 946 33.44 -12.80 5.83
N TYR A 947 32.52 -13.77 5.91
CA TYR A 947 32.32 -14.65 7.05
C TYR A 947 33.17 -15.94 6.95
N ILE A 948 33.12 -16.68 5.84
CA ILE A 948 33.61 -18.08 5.79
C ILE A 948 35.13 -18.26 5.56
N GLY A 949 35.88 -17.17 5.56
CA GLY A 949 37.31 -17.17 5.26
C GLY A 949 37.57 -16.98 3.77
N GLY A 950 37.99 -15.77 3.43
CA GLY A 950 38.41 -15.39 2.09
C GLY A 950 38.68 -13.89 2.06
N GLY A 951 39.83 -13.48 1.52
CA GLY A 951 40.09 -12.07 1.29
C GLY A 951 39.08 -11.45 0.30
N PRO A 952 38.93 -10.12 0.30
CA PRO A 952 38.14 -9.40 -0.70
C PRO A 952 38.71 -9.57 -2.11
N THR A 953 39.94 -10.05 -2.25
CA THR A 953 40.57 -10.43 -3.53
C THR A 953 40.58 -11.95 -3.70
N GLY A 954 40.47 -12.47 -4.93
CA GLY A 954 40.51 -13.93 -5.14
C GLY A 954 39.94 -14.40 -6.48
N THR A 955 39.20 -15.50 -6.52
CA THR A 955 38.65 -16.05 -7.77
C THR A 955 37.58 -15.13 -8.37
N PHE A 956 37.74 -14.78 -9.65
CA PHE A 956 36.86 -13.86 -10.41
C PHE A 956 35.52 -14.45 -10.82
N ARG A 957 35.48 -15.78 -11.03
CA ARG A 957 34.29 -16.53 -11.38
C ARG A 957 34.01 -17.58 -10.32
N HIS A 958 33.64 -17.13 -9.12
CA HIS A 958 33.32 -18.03 -8.01
C HIS A 958 32.27 -19.04 -8.48
N ARG A 959 32.64 -20.32 -8.55
CA ARG A 959 31.73 -21.43 -8.95
C ARG A 959 31.09 -21.32 -10.34
N GLY A 960 31.78 -20.69 -11.28
CA GLY A 960 31.29 -20.56 -12.66
C GLY A 960 31.02 -21.88 -13.40
N ASP A 961 31.44 -23.03 -12.87
CA ASP A 961 31.27 -24.37 -13.46
C ASP A 961 30.13 -25.21 -12.89
N ARG A 962 29.33 -24.65 -11.95
CA ARG A 962 28.32 -25.40 -11.18
C ARG A 962 26.94 -25.50 -11.84
N LEU A 963 26.56 -24.48 -12.60
CA LEU A 963 25.29 -24.39 -13.34
C LEU A 963 25.58 -24.16 -14.83
N TRP A 964 24.64 -23.58 -15.57
CA TRP A 964 24.79 -23.24 -16.99
C TRP A 964 25.87 -22.17 -17.28
N TYR A 965 26.36 -21.45 -16.25
CA TYR A 965 27.33 -20.36 -16.38
C TYR A 965 28.57 -20.71 -17.21
N ARG A 966 29.16 -21.90 -17.06
CA ARG A 966 30.35 -22.27 -17.85
C ARG A 966 30.07 -22.24 -19.35
N ARG A 967 28.86 -22.61 -19.77
CA ARG A 967 28.47 -22.58 -21.18
C ARG A 967 28.13 -21.16 -21.63
N LEU A 968 27.39 -20.40 -20.81
CA LEU A 968 27.06 -19.00 -21.10
C LEU A 968 28.32 -18.16 -21.26
N PHE A 969 29.31 -18.32 -20.38
CA PHE A 969 30.59 -17.62 -20.46
C PHE A 969 31.53 -18.09 -21.59
N ASN A 970 31.14 -19.07 -22.41
CA ASN A 970 31.85 -19.33 -23.68
C ASN A 970 31.35 -18.41 -24.80
N ASP A 971 30.22 -17.71 -24.60
CA ASP A 971 29.69 -16.73 -25.53
C ASP A 971 30.38 -15.39 -25.28
N PRO A 972 31.16 -14.86 -26.25
CA PRO A 972 31.81 -13.57 -26.12
C PRO A 972 30.82 -12.44 -25.78
N ASP A 973 29.60 -12.49 -26.29
CA ASP A 973 28.58 -11.46 -26.06
C ASP A 973 28.03 -11.54 -24.62
N PHE A 974 27.96 -12.74 -24.02
CA PHE A 974 27.59 -12.89 -22.61
C PHE A 974 28.71 -12.40 -21.69
N GLU A 975 29.97 -12.65 -22.06
CA GLU A 975 31.13 -12.12 -21.33
C GLU A 975 31.22 -10.60 -21.41
N GLN A 976 30.91 -10.03 -22.58
CA GLN A 976 30.83 -8.58 -22.77
C GLN A 976 29.67 -7.98 -21.96
N LEU A 977 28.46 -8.57 -22.04
CA LEU A 977 27.33 -8.16 -21.22
C LEU A 977 27.66 -8.19 -19.72
N TYR A 978 28.41 -9.19 -19.25
CA TYR A 978 28.86 -9.26 -17.87
C TYR A 978 29.75 -8.06 -17.47
N ALA A 979 30.70 -7.68 -18.32
CA ALA A 979 31.52 -6.49 -18.10
C ALA A 979 30.68 -5.21 -18.13
N ASP A 980 29.78 -5.08 -19.10
CA ASP A 980 28.94 -3.90 -19.30
C ASP A 980 27.99 -3.70 -18.12
N ARG A 981 27.31 -4.75 -17.67
CA ARG A 981 26.44 -4.69 -16.49
C ARG A 981 27.22 -4.39 -15.21
N TRP A 982 28.42 -4.94 -15.04
CA TRP A 982 29.28 -4.59 -13.90
C TRP A 982 29.56 -3.08 -13.87
N PHE A 983 30.08 -2.51 -14.96
CA PHE A 983 30.40 -1.08 -15.01
C PHE A 983 29.16 -0.18 -15.00
N TYR A 984 28.05 -0.63 -15.57
CA TYR A 984 26.76 0.08 -15.47
C TYR A 984 26.34 0.26 -14.00
N HIS A 985 26.47 -0.77 -13.17
CA HIS A 985 26.11 -0.72 -11.75
C HIS A 985 27.20 -0.08 -10.89
N ARG A 986 28.47 -0.16 -11.30
CA ARG A 986 29.61 0.47 -10.61
C ARG A 986 29.53 2.00 -10.57
N ASP A 987 28.78 2.60 -11.47
CA ASP A 987 28.44 4.03 -11.50
C ASP A 987 27.22 4.41 -10.67
N ARG A 988 26.52 3.42 -10.14
CA ARG A 988 25.22 3.56 -9.47
C ARG A 988 25.30 2.89 -8.10
N ALA A 989 24.38 1.96 -7.83
CA ALA A 989 24.22 1.30 -6.54
C ALA A 989 25.44 0.48 -6.08
N MET A 990 26.25 -0.06 -7.01
CA MET A 990 27.49 -0.78 -6.69
C MET A 990 28.74 0.11 -6.65
N SER A 991 28.59 1.43 -6.74
CA SER A 991 29.72 2.33 -6.48
C SER A 991 30.18 2.21 -5.03
N ASN A 992 31.45 2.54 -4.71
CA ASN A 992 31.90 2.53 -3.31
C ASN A 992 31.00 3.41 -2.43
N LYS A 993 30.60 4.58 -2.92
CA LYS A 993 29.62 5.46 -2.26
C LYS A 993 28.24 4.81 -2.14
N GLY A 994 27.77 4.13 -3.17
CA GLY A 994 26.47 3.42 -3.16
C GLY A 994 26.44 2.28 -2.13
N ILE A 995 27.47 1.44 -2.12
CA ILE A 995 27.66 0.37 -1.13
C ILE A 995 27.67 0.96 0.29
N GLU A 996 28.48 1.98 0.52
CA GLU A 996 28.55 2.65 1.82
C GLU A 996 27.23 3.31 2.20
N SER A 997 26.50 3.90 1.25
CA SER A 997 25.21 4.54 1.47
C SER A 997 24.15 3.53 1.93
N ILE A 998 24.08 2.35 1.32
CA ILE A 998 23.14 1.29 1.74
C ILE A 998 23.46 0.85 3.17
N ILE A 999 24.74 0.60 3.47
CA ILE A 999 25.17 0.19 4.82
C ILE A 999 24.89 1.30 5.83
N ASN A 1000 25.18 2.56 5.49
CA ASN A 1000 24.94 3.71 6.37
C ASN A 1000 23.45 3.95 6.62
N GLY A 1001 22.60 3.80 5.61
CA GLY A 1001 21.14 3.94 5.75
C GLY A 1001 20.59 2.92 6.74
N GLN A 1002 20.89 1.63 6.52
CA GLN A 1002 20.44 0.58 7.45
C GLN A 1002 21.09 0.72 8.84
N ALA A 1003 22.35 1.16 8.93
CA ALA A 1003 22.98 1.44 10.22
C ALA A 1003 22.27 2.57 10.97
N ALA A 1004 21.90 3.65 10.28
CA ALA A 1004 21.17 4.76 10.87
C ALA A 1004 19.80 4.30 11.41
N GLU A 1005 19.07 3.47 10.65
CA GLU A 1005 17.80 2.89 11.10
C GLU A 1005 17.97 1.97 12.32
N ILE A 1006 18.96 1.07 12.31
CA ILE A 1006 19.22 0.18 13.46
C ILE A 1006 19.67 0.97 14.69
N GLY A 1007 20.55 1.96 14.52
CA GLY A 1007 21.05 2.80 15.60
C GLY A 1007 21.98 2.08 16.60
N THR A 1008 22.94 2.83 17.13
CA THR A 1008 23.95 2.35 18.09
C THR A 1008 23.32 1.70 19.32
N THR A 1009 22.30 2.32 19.91
CA THR A 1009 21.69 1.85 21.16
C THR A 1009 21.08 0.46 21.01
N ARG A 1010 20.39 0.19 19.90
CA ARG A 1010 19.79 -1.12 19.67
C ARG A 1010 20.82 -2.16 19.27
N ALA A 1011 21.85 -1.80 18.50
CA ALA A 1011 22.98 -2.69 18.23
C ALA A 1011 23.67 -3.15 19.53
N ILE A 1012 23.88 -2.25 20.49
CA ILE A 1012 24.41 -2.61 21.81
C ILE A 1012 23.46 -3.58 22.54
N ARG A 1013 22.16 -3.30 22.54
CA ARG A 1013 21.16 -4.21 23.14
C ARG A 1013 21.06 -5.56 22.43
N GLN A 1014 21.43 -5.65 21.15
CA GLN A 1014 21.50 -6.90 20.39
C GLN A 1014 22.70 -7.76 20.83
N GLY A 1015 23.73 -7.16 21.42
CA GLY A 1015 24.87 -7.86 22.02
C GLY A 1015 26.24 -7.24 21.71
N PHE A 1016 26.31 -6.12 20.99
CA PHE A 1016 27.58 -5.39 20.86
C PHE A 1016 28.00 -4.76 22.19
N SER A 1017 29.30 -4.76 22.47
CA SER A 1017 29.81 -4.28 23.77
C SER A 1017 29.69 -2.77 23.98
N ASN A 1018 29.78 -2.00 22.90
CA ASN A 1018 29.70 -0.54 22.86
C ASN A 1018 29.64 -0.05 21.39
N GLU A 1019 29.40 1.24 21.22
CA GLU A 1019 29.37 1.91 19.90
C GLU A 1019 30.62 1.66 19.06
N GLY A 1020 31.81 1.77 19.67
CA GLY A 1020 33.08 1.55 18.97
C GLY A 1020 33.20 0.15 18.38
N SER A 1021 32.71 -0.87 19.10
CA SER A 1021 32.72 -2.25 18.61
C SER A 1021 31.79 -2.47 17.41
N TRP A 1022 30.62 -1.84 17.40
CA TRP A 1022 29.69 -1.90 16.27
C TRP A 1022 30.21 -1.12 15.06
N ASN A 1023 30.68 0.11 15.26
CA ASN A 1023 31.29 0.94 14.21
C ASN A 1023 32.52 0.25 13.58
N SER A 1024 33.33 -0.46 14.38
CA SER A 1024 34.44 -1.24 13.87
C SER A 1024 33.98 -2.37 12.94
N GLU A 1025 32.89 -3.05 13.28
CA GLU A 1025 32.33 -4.12 12.44
C GLU A 1025 31.73 -3.55 11.15
N LEU A 1026 30.97 -2.45 11.21
CA LEU A 1026 30.45 -1.75 10.03
C LEU A 1026 31.57 -1.30 9.09
N ASN A 1027 32.65 -0.71 9.64
CA ASN A 1027 33.80 -0.29 8.84
C ASN A 1027 34.52 -1.48 8.22
N THR A 1028 34.62 -2.60 8.93
CA THR A 1028 35.20 -3.83 8.39
C THR A 1028 34.37 -4.35 7.22
N PHE A 1029 33.04 -4.34 7.35
CA PHE A 1029 32.11 -4.75 6.30
C PHE A 1029 32.19 -3.86 5.06
N LYS A 1030 32.14 -2.52 5.23
CA LYS A 1030 32.33 -1.54 4.16
C LYS A 1030 33.64 -1.75 3.44
N ASN A 1031 34.75 -1.77 4.18
CA ASN A 1031 36.09 -1.92 3.61
C ASN A 1031 36.24 -3.21 2.83
N TRP A 1032 35.66 -4.32 3.31
CA TRP A 1032 35.73 -5.58 2.58
C TRP A 1032 34.97 -5.51 1.26
N LEU A 1033 33.73 -4.99 1.26
CA LEU A 1033 32.91 -4.87 0.05
C LEU A 1033 33.49 -3.90 -0.97
N THR A 1034 33.97 -2.73 -0.54
CA THR A 1034 34.59 -1.75 -1.44
C THR A 1034 35.91 -2.26 -1.99
N THR A 1035 36.75 -2.92 -1.16
CA THR A 1035 37.97 -3.58 -1.65
C THR A 1035 37.64 -4.68 -2.66
N ARG A 1036 36.55 -5.43 -2.46
CA ARG A 1036 36.10 -6.46 -3.41
C ARG A 1036 35.62 -5.83 -4.72
N ALA A 1037 34.85 -4.76 -4.66
CA ALA A 1037 34.39 -4.03 -5.84
C ALA A 1037 35.56 -3.44 -6.63
N ASP A 1038 36.50 -2.77 -5.97
CA ASP A 1038 37.70 -2.22 -6.62
C ASP A 1038 38.59 -3.33 -7.23
N TRP A 1039 38.68 -4.48 -6.57
CA TRP A 1039 39.36 -5.64 -7.14
C TRP A 1039 38.65 -6.18 -8.38
N TYR A 1040 37.31 -6.21 -8.36
CA TYR A 1040 36.45 -6.64 -9.47
C TYR A 1040 36.63 -5.72 -10.69
N ASP A 1041 36.70 -4.41 -10.47
CA ASP A 1041 37.02 -3.42 -11.52
C ASP A 1041 38.33 -3.79 -12.23
N GLY A 1042 39.36 -4.15 -11.46
CA GLY A 1042 40.67 -4.54 -11.97
C GLY A 1042 40.70 -5.88 -12.73
N GLN A 1043 39.60 -6.62 -12.81
CA GLN A 1043 39.51 -7.86 -13.59
C GLN A 1043 39.02 -7.65 -15.02
N PHE A 1044 38.53 -6.46 -15.34
CA PHE A 1044 38.09 -6.09 -16.69
C PHE A 1044 39.04 -5.06 -17.30
N THR A 1045 38.99 -4.92 -18.62
CA THR A 1045 39.57 -3.74 -19.28
C THR A 1045 38.78 -2.51 -18.82
N PRO A 1046 39.42 -1.46 -18.27
CA PRO A 1046 38.65 -0.34 -17.76
C PRO A 1046 38.04 0.44 -18.92
N ARG A 1047 36.79 0.89 -18.74
CA ARG A 1047 36.01 1.61 -19.73
C ARG A 1047 36.69 2.91 -20.21
N PRO A 1048 36.44 3.35 -21.46
CA PRO A 1048 36.83 4.67 -21.92
C PRO A 1048 36.24 5.76 -21.02
N VAL A 1049 37.04 6.74 -20.62
CA VAL A 1049 36.57 7.91 -19.86
C VAL A 1049 36.36 9.07 -20.82
N TYR A 1050 35.12 9.51 -20.94
CA TYR A 1050 34.74 10.69 -21.71
C TYR A 1050 35.16 11.97 -20.98
N ASN A 1051 35.53 13.01 -21.73
CA ASN A 1051 35.79 14.35 -21.17
C ASN A 1051 34.52 15.08 -20.68
N GLN A 1052 33.35 14.56 -21.02
CA GLN A 1052 32.05 15.03 -20.53
C GLN A 1052 31.07 13.85 -20.57
N ASN A 1053 30.19 13.76 -19.56
CA ASN A 1053 29.03 12.87 -19.64
C ASN A 1053 28.04 13.39 -20.70
N GLY A 1054 27.23 12.50 -21.29
CA GLY A 1054 26.28 12.87 -22.36
C GLY A 1054 25.34 14.02 -21.97
N GLY A 1055 24.83 14.75 -22.96
CA GLY A 1055 23.96 15.91 -22.76
C GLY A 1055 24.02 16.89 -23.92
N GLU A 1056 23.41 18.06 -23.77
CA GLU A 1056 23.54 19.16 -24.72
C GLU A 1056 24.98 19.65 -24.75
N VAL A 1057 25.51 19.84 -25.96
CA VAL A 1057 26.88 20.31 -26.18
C VAL A 1057 26.89 21.49 -27.13
N PRO A 1058 27.80 22.47 -26.95
CA PRO A 1058 27.91 23.60 -27.86
C PRO A 1058 28.35 23.14 -29.26
N GLY A 1059 28.07 23.98 -30.26
CA GLY A 1059 28.60 23.77 -31.61
C GLY A 1059 30.13 23.64 -31.61
N ASN A 1060 30.66 22.66 -32.35
CA ASN A 1060 32.08 22.27 -32.38
C ASN A 1060 32.62 21.62 -31.10
N PHE A 1061 31.76 21.02 -30.27
CA PHE A 1061 32.22 20.21 -29.13
C PHE A 1061 33.12 19.06 -29.59
N ILE A 1062 34.22 18.85 -28.87
CA ILE A 1062 35.18 17.77 -29.13
C ILE A 1062 35.06 16.73 -28.02
N VAL A 1063 34.56 15.55 -28.38
CA VAL A 1063 34.61 14.36 -27.52
C VAL A 1063 36.06 13.87 -27.46
N LYS A 1064 36.59 13.71 -26.25
CA LYS A 1064 37.90 13.12 -25.98
C LYS A 1064 37.72 11.92 -25.08
N PHE A 1065 38.48 10.88 -25.39
CA PHE A 1065 38.61 9.70 -24.55
C PHE A 1065 39.97 9.76 -23.85
N SER A 1066 39.99 9.60 -22.52
CA SER A 1066 41.23 9.42 -21.77
C SER A 1066 41.52 7.92 -21.62
N PRO A 1067 42.75 7.45 -21.88
CA PRO A 1067 43.03 6.03 -21.88
C PRO A 1067 43.13 5.48 -20.45
N SER A 1068 42.36 4.45 -20.16
CA SER A 1068 42.84 3.26 -19.48
C SER A 1068 43.35 2.29 -20.54
N SER A 1069 44.37 1.48 -20.24
CA SER A 1069 45.02 0.52 -21.17
C SER A 1069 44.07 -0.16 -22.18
N GLY A 1070 44.33 -0.05 -23.49
CA GLY A 1070 43.56 -0.77 -24.53
C GLY A 1070 43.46 -0.02 -25.86
N THR A 1071 42.74 -0.62 -26.82
CA THR A 1071 42.31 0.01 -28.08
C THR A 1071 40.83 0.38 -27.97
N ILE A 1072 40.48 1.64 -28.26
CA ILE A 1072 39.10 2.14 -28.18
C ILE A 1072 38.47 2.10 -29.57
N TYR A 1073 37.31 1.46 -29.69
CA TYR A 1073 36.41 1.51 -30.84
C TYR A 1073 35.17 2.33 -30.46
N TYR A 1074 34.61 3.11 -31.39
CA TYR A 1074 33.42 3.93 -31.15
C TYR A 1074 32.56 4.04 -32.40
N THR A 1075 31.25 4.17 -32.20
CA THR A 1075 30.25 4.50 -33.24
C THR A 1075 29.55 5.81 -32.88
N THR A 1076 28.80 6.38 -33.83
CA THR A 1076 28.10 7.68 -33.62
C THR A 1076 26.60 7.59 -33.88
N ASP A 1077 26.15 6.44 -34.33
CA ASP A 1077 24.77 6.07 -34.62
C ASP A 1077 24.18 5.10 -33.57
N GLY A 1078 25.00 4.66 -32.60
CA GLY A 1078 24.60 3.79 -31.51
C GLY A 1078 24.59 2.30 -31.84
N SER A 1079 25.17 1.88 -32.98
CA SER A 1079 25.43 0.45 -33.22
C SER A 1079 26.67 -0.02 -32.46
N ASP A 1080 26.67 -1.25 -31.96
CA ASP A 1080 27.89 -1.96 -31.57
C ASP A 1080 28.55 -2.67 -32.76
#